data_AF-A0A235BU50-F1
#
_entry.id   AF-A0A235BU50-F1
#
_cell.length_a   1.000
_cell.length_b   1.000
_cell.length_c   1.000
_cell.angle_alpha   90.00
_cell.angle_beta   90.00
_cell.angle_gamma   90.00
#
_symmetry.space_group_name_H-M   'P 1'
#
loop_
_entity.id
_entity.type
_entity.pdbx_description
1 polymer ?
#
loop_
_entity_poly.entity_id
_entity_poly.type
_entity_poly.pdbx_seq_one_letter_code
_entity_poly.pdbx_strand_id
1 'polypeptide(L)'
;MLPSFVIFLTATLLVMPLPEPGTTPQNAVDFRVVQELALRKAQAEWPGCQKGPVVPYVDENGATVAYMFHFRTDGTKFPVYDQVRMDILQERFGLLPNTDIRHWRSKYGHILVSARSDRVPIPCYGYGASDYYAVGKKALARAREILGSDAMLSRMYFIFPGTFFEFSDNDGKQIIISSLFDQVWQSRQLFVNEIRHHQQELANRYGIDESEIARIHRNDWNKALKRDFTDYAEYFVPQVERAPFYEWSYGCTPTSAAMVLGYIDRTQNYGRLVDWFWQRYDCVEGEMDWQIPNTQRECAIAMHTDTLSGGTLVMYIAQGLQTVASNNGYTVSTISDQGGTHNDWAWNTITSEINSGHAFVWSVDWQHHSLACFGYRTPDKYVFIHNTWWSPGDWWAHSGNGWSWVDSPHPSGGDPHKLEITYPLGDTDYNSIGGGEVLQVSDTVDITWNNFGNPATKVDIDLSTDGGRTWQPVAGNVPDNGTYAWFIPLSVQSCDSARLRLRQYQGSTLTSGDGNRGCFHITREPMPPDFLAPPNGMQIFEPPIVLRVDSGSVSADSFDFRMVFGGDTIWREPTVVPRCSLPDTLFTYGRSYKWTCRAHNQFGWGRLGTSWSFWVRFRAGLEENGATHSNYAFLVPGINRLAGGVMFKLGQNARGSGLVIYNALGNRVVSLNTHNKNVFWNGRDQAGYRVRAGLYFVRLVSETRTLTQKFLLVE
;
A
#
# COMPACT_ATOMS: atom_id res chain seq x y z
N MET A 1 -33.70 1.62 32.43
CA MET A 1 -32.59 0.93 33.11
C MET A 1 -32.46 -0.47 32.51
N LEU A 2 -31.57 -0.62 31.54
CA LEU A 2 -31.07 -1.89 31.00
C LEU A 2 -29.57 -1.68 30.87
N PRO A 3 -28.70 -2.52 31.45
CA PRO A 3 -27.28 -2.24 31.48
C PRO A 3 -26.66 -2.54 30.11
N SER A 4 -25.98 -1.55 29.56
CA SER A 4 -25.10 -1.71 28.40
C SER A 4 -23.93 -2.62 28.79
N PHE A 5 -23.91 -3.84 28.27
CA PHE A 5 -22.70 -4.66 28.25
C PHE A 5 -21.71 -4.02 27.29
N VAL A 6 -20.73 -3.31 27.84
CA VAL A 6 -19.50 -2.96 27.11
C VAL A 6 -18.72 -4.27 26.97
N ILE A 7 -18.83 -4.91 25.82
CA ILE A 7 -17.91 -5.97 25.41
C ILE A 7 -16.56 -5.28 25.16
N PHE A 8 -15.68 -5.34 26.15
CA PHE A 8 -14.25 -5.19 25.88
C PHE A 8 -13.84 -6.40 25.04
N LEU A 9 -13.86 -6.24 23.71
CA LEU A 9 -13.03 -7.05 22.84
C LEU A 9 -11.58 -6.73 23.22
N THR A 10 -11.06 -7.46 24.19
CA THR A 10 -9.62 -7.64 24.29
C THR A 10 -9.25 -8.38 23.02
N ALA A 11 -8.75 -7.64 22.03
CA ALA A 11 -7.98 -8.23 20.96
C ALA A 11 -6.75 -8.85 21.63
N THR A 12 -6.88 -10.08 22.11
CA THR A 12 -5.72 -10.95 22.26
C THR A 12 -5.07 -10.97 20.89
N LEU A 13 -3.93 -10.30 20.78
CA LEU A 13 -3.01 -10.42 19.65
C LEU A 13 -2.74 -11.91 19.47
N LEU A 14 -3.53 -12.56 18.62
CA LEU A 14 -3.42 -13.96 18.29
C LEU A 14 -2.16 -14.09 17.42
N VAL A 15 -1.04 -14.31 18.10
CA VAL A 15 0.22 -14.74 17.53
C VAL A 15 -0.06 -16.06 16.80
N MET A 16 0.26 -16.13 15.51
CA MET A 16 0.32 -17.41 14.83
C MET A 16 1.40 -18.26 15.50
N PRO A 17 1.10 -19.44 16.06
CA PRO A 17 2.13 -20.28 16.66
C PRO A 17 3.13 -20.73 15.59
N LEU A 18 4.36 -21.03 16.01
CA LEU A 18 5.32 -21.67 15.12
C LEU A 18 4.88 -23.13 14.91
N PRO A 19 5.00 -23.67 13.68
CA PRO A 19 4.75 -25.08 13.43
C PRO A 19 5.78 -25.95 14.14
N GLU A 20 5.40 -27.20 14.42
CA GLU A 20 6.30 -28.16 15.05
C GLU A 20 7.35 -28.68 14.05
N PRO A 21 8.61 -28.87 14.48
CA PRO A 21 9.57 -29.59 13.66
C PRO A 21 9.16 -31.06 13.52
N GLY A 22 9.54 -31.64 12.38
CA GLY A 22 9.35 -33.06 12.08
C GLY A 22 10.45 -33.95 12.66
N THR A 23 10.44 -35.22 12.25
CA THR A 23 11.49 -36.19 12.58
C THR A 23 12.84 -35.80 11.97
N THR A 24 13.94 -36.34 12.49
CA THR A 24 15.29 -36.09 11.96
C THR A 24 15.57 -37.08 10.81
N PRO A 25 15.84 -36.62 9.57
CA PRO A 25 16.19 -37.51 8.47
C PRO A 25 17.64 -38.04 8.60
N GLN A 26 17.97 -39.14 7.92
CA GLN A 26 19.28 -39.80 8.04
C GLN A 26 20.46 -38.91 7.61
N ASN A 27 20.23 -38.03 6.64
CA ASN A 27 21.18 -37.09 6.04
C ASN A 27 21.10 -35.70 6.69
N ALA A 28 20.51 -35.58 7.89
CA ALA A 28 20.30 -34.32 8.57
C ALA A 28 21.61 -33.56 8.84
N VAL A 29 21.53 -32.24 8.72
CA VAL A 29 22.56 -31.31 9.20
C VAL A 29 22.13 -30.81 10.57
N ASP A 30 23.07 -30.76 11.52
CA ASP A 30 22.80 -30.23 12.87
C ASP A 30 22.25 -28.80 12.80
N PHE A 31 21.18 -28.53 13.54
CA PHE A 31 20.50 -27.23 13.50
C PHE A 31 21.44 -26.06 13.84
N ARG A 32 22.46 -26.25 14.69
CA ARG A 32 23.44 -25.20 15.01
C ARG A 32 24.26 -24.82 13.78
N VAL A 33 24.62 -25.82 12.96
CA VAL A 33 25.35 -25.62 11.70
C VAL A 33 24.48 -24.89 10.68
N VAL A 34 23.21 -25.32 10.53
CA VAL A 34 22.21 -24.65 9.68
C VAL A 34 22.05 -23.18 10.12
N GLN A 35 21.87 -22.93 11.42
CA GLN A 35 21.68 -21.60 11.96
C GLN A 35 22.93 -20.72 11.79
N GLU A 36 24.14 -21.26 12.00
CA GLU A 36 25.38 -20.52 11.77
C GLU A 36 25.54 -20.13 10.30
N LEU A 37 25.22 -21.03 9.38
CA LEU A 37 25.24 -20.75 7.95
C LEU A 37 24.27 -19.62 7.59
N ALA A 38 23.02 -19.68 8.09
CA ALA A 38 22.03 -18.63 7.88
C ALA A 38 22.50 -17.28 8.41
N LEU A 39 23.07 -17.23 9.62
CA LEU A 39 23.54 -15.99 10.24
C LEU A 39 24.71 -15.37 9.48
N ARG A 40 25.68 -16.17 9.02
CA ARG A 40 26.80 -15.68 8.21
C ARG A 40 26.32 -15.12 6.87
N LYS A 41 25.39 -15.81 6.21
CA LYS A 41 24.79 -15.32 4.97
C LYS A 41 24.01 -14.02 5.21
N ALA A 42 23.15 -13.97 6.24
CA ALA A 42 22.37 -12.79 6.58
C ALA A 42 23.24 -11.59 6.93
N GLN A 43 24.34 -11.78 7.67
CA GLN A 43 25.25 -10.70 8.01
C GLN A 43 26.00 -10.16 6.79
N ALA A 44 26.25 -10.99 5.77
CA ALA A 44 26.84 -10.56 4.51
C ALA A 44 25.85 -9.77 3.63
N GLU A 45 24.58 -10.22 3.54
CA GLU A 45 23.55 -9.50 2.76
C GLU A 45 23.07 -8.23 3.48
N TRP A 46 22.90 -8.30 4.81
CA TRP A 46 22.29 -7.28 5.64
C TRP A 46 23.12 -7.05 6.91
N PRO A 47 24.22 -6.28 6.79
CA PRO A 47 25.09 -6.02 7.94
C PRO A 47 24.34 -5.42 9.12
N GLY A 48 24.39 -6.09 10.27
CA GLY A 48 23.74 -5.64 11.51
C GLY A 48 22.30 -6.11 11.67
N CYS A 49 21.82 -6.98 10.78
CA CYS A 49 20.49 -7.54 10.86
C CYS A 49 20.22 -8.26 12.19
N GLN A 50 18.95 -8.28 12.61
CA GLN A 50 18.52 -8.98 13.83
C GLN A 50 17.72 -10.23 13.47
N LYS A 51 18.15 -11.37 14.00
CA LYS A 51 17.46 -12.66 13.79
C LYS A 51 16.05 -12.64 14.40
N GLY A 52 15.07 -13.04 13.60
CA GLY A 52 13.70 -13.31 13.99
C GLY A 52 13.41 -14.78 14.27
N PRO A 53 12.11 -15.15 14.31
CA PRO A 53 11.67 -16.53 14.40
C PRO A 53 12.17 -17.39 13.25
N VAL A 54 12.41 -18.66 13.53
CA VAL A 54 12.81 -19.67 12.54
C VAL A 54 11.65 -20.64 12.37
N VAL A 55 11.20 -20.82 11.13
CA VAL A 55 10.07 -21.70 10.81
C VAL A 55 10.62 -23.01 10.25
N PRO A 56 10.40 -24.16 10.91
CA PRO A 56 10.78 -25.46 10.37
C PRO A 56 9.81 -25.88 9.26
N TYR A 57 10.36 -26.54 8.24
CA TYR A 57 9.59 -27.14 7.16
C TYR A 57 9.84 -28.64 7.09
N VAL A 58 8.79 -29.40 6.82
CA VAL A 58 8.83 -30.85 6.72
C VAL A 58 8.54 -31.36 5.30
N ASP A 59 9.00 -32.57 4.98
CA ASP A 59 8.63 -33.27 3.74
C ASP A 59 7.32 -34.07 3.90
N GLU A 60 6.92 -34.80 2.86
CA GLU A 60 5.71 -35.63 2.86
C GLU A 60 5.79 -36.81 3.85
N ASN A 61 6.99 -37.13 4.35
CA ASN A 61 7.21 -38.14 5.38
C ASN A 61 7.20 -37.53 6.80
N GLY A 62 7.06 -36.21 6.90
CA GLY A 62 7.08 -35.46 8.16
C GLY A 62 8.47 -35.33 8.77
N ALA A 63 9.53 -35.49 7.98
CA ALA A 63 10.90 -35.22 8.41
C ALA A 63 11.24 -33.74 8.20
N THR A 64 11.99 -33.12 9.13
CA THR A 64 12.43 -31.73 8.96
C THR A 64 13.47 -31.65 7.84
N VAL A 65 13.18 -30.89 6.79
CA VAL A 65 14.03 -30.81 5.57
C VAL A 65 14.57 -29.42 5.27
N ALA A 66 14.01 -28.37 5.88
CA ALA A 66 14.52 -27.01 5.76
C ALA A 66 14.10 -26.13 6.95
N TYR A 67 14.77 -25.00 7.10
CA TYR A 67 14.45 -23.95 8.07
C TYR A 67 14.42 -22.60 7.36
N MET A 68 13.32 -21.87 7.48
CA MET A 68 13.21 -20.49 7.02
C MET A 68 13.61 -19.55 8.15
N PHE A 69 14.71 -18.84 7.96
CA PHE A 69 15.20 -17.83 8.88
C PHE A 69 14.68 -16.47 8.45
N HIS A 70 14.20 -15.69 9.42
CA HIS A 70 13.74 -14.31 9.19
C HIS A 70 14.68 -13.33 9.87
N PHE A 71 14.81 -12.15 9.28
CA PHE A 71 15.69 -11.09 9.75
C PHE A 71 15.03 -9.73 9.65
N ARG A 72 15.35 -8.85 10.61
CA ARG A 72 15.18 -7.40 10.45
C ARG A 72 16.43 -6.85 9.82
N THR A 73 16.31 -6.31 8.62
CA THR A 73 17.43 -5.83 7.81
C THR A 73 17.91 -4.44 8.26
N ASP A 74 17.08 -3.70 8.98
CA ASP A 74 17.37 -2.36 9.49
C ASP A 74 18.00 -2.34 10.90
N GLY A 75 18.36 -3.52 11.43
CA GLY A 75 18.99 -3.67 12.75
C GLY A 75 18.06 -3.50 13.95
N THR A 76 16.76 -3.27 13.74
CA THR A 76 15.78 -3.19 14.83
C THR A 76 15.37 -4.58 15.32
N LYS A 77 14.77 -4.66 16.52
CA LYS A 77 14.28 -5.93 17.05
C LYS A 77 13.16 -6.51 16.18
N PHE A 78 13.20 -7.82 15.93
CA PHE A 78 12.15 -8.51 15.18
C PHE A 78 10.79 -8.38 15.90
N PRO A 79 9.74 -7.85 15.23
CA PRO A 79 8.47 -7.57 15.86
C PRO A 79 7.56 -8.81 15.92
N VAL A 80 6.39 -8.66 16.55
CA VAL A 80 5.37 -9.72 16.62
C VAL A 80 4.72 -9.95 15.26
N TYR A 81 4.14 -11.14 15.07
CA TYR A 81 3.57 -11.59 13.78
C TYR A 81 2.67 -10.56 13.09
N ASP A 82 1.73 -9.98 13.82
CA ASP A 82 0.77 -9.03 13.24
C ASP A 82 1.42 -7.75 12.73
N GLN A 83 2.48 -7.28 13.40
CA GLN A 83 3.22 -6.12 12.93
C GLN A 83 4.00 -6.45 11.65
N VAL A 84 4.63 -7.62 11.55
CA VAL A 84 5.33 -8.06 10.33
C VAL A 84 4.36 -8.08 9.15
N ARG A 85 3.18 -8.70 9.33
CA ARG A 85 2.15 -8.75 8.28
C ARG A 85 1.71 -7.36 7.83
N MET A 86 1.42 -6.45 8.77
CA MET A 86 0.98 -5.10 8.43
C MET A 86 2.06 -4.32 7.69
N ASP A 87 3.32 -4.43 8.12
CA ASP A 87 4.44 -3.77 7.44
C ASP A 87 4.63 -4.29 6.01
N ILE A 88 4.57 -5.62 5.80
CA ILE A 88 4.73 -6.24 4.48
C ILE A 88 3.60 -5.83 3.53
N LEU A 89 2.35 -5.79 4.02
CA LEU A 89 1.22 -5.29 3.22
C LEU A 89 1.44 -3.83 2.81
N GLN A 90 1.93 -2.99 3.74
CA GLN A 90 2.23 -1.59 3.44
C GLN A 90 3.39 -1.45 2.43
N GLU A 91 4.45 -2.25 2.58
CA GLU A 91 5.56 -2.28 1.62
C GLU A 91 5.08 -2.71 0.22
N ARG A 92 4.16 -3.68 0.12
CA ARG A 92 3.54 -4.12 -1.14
C ARG A 92 2.70 -3.02 -1.79
N PHE A 93 1.87 -2.31 -1.03
CA PHE A 93 1.09 -1.18 -1.56
C PHE A 93 1.96 -0.01 -2.04
N GLY A 94 3.19 0.10 -1.53
CA GLY A 94 4.17 1.07 -2.01
C GLY A 94 4.89 0.67 -3.30
N LEU A 95 4.68 -0.54 -3.82
CA LEU A 95 5.28 -0.97 -5.08
C LEU A 95 4.58 -0.32 -6.28
N LEU A 96 5.39 0.24 -7.18
CA LEU A 96 4.99 0.78 -8.47
C LEU A 96 5.39 -0.18 -9.61
N PRO A 97 4.77 -0.08 -10.81
CA PRO A 97 5.08 -0.92 -11.99
C PRO A 97 6.53 -0.95 -12.45
N ASN A 98 7.23 0.10 -12.09
CA ASN A 98 8.56 0.52 -12.51
C ASN A 98 9.46 0.68 -11.28
N THR A 99 9.09 0.02 -10.17
CA THR A 99 9.98 -0.17 -9.03
C THR A 99 11.22 -0.91 -9.52
N ASP A 100 12.40 -0.31 -9.33
CA ASP A 100 13.66 -1.00 -9.57
C ASP A 100 13.85 -2.11 -8.53
N ILE A 101 13.47 -3.32 -8.92
CA ILE A 101 13.49 -4.51 -8.06
C ILE A 101 14.90 -4.88 -7.56
N ARG A 102 15.99 -4.43 -8.22
CA ARG A 102 17.35 -4.64 -7.70
C ARG A 102 17.63 -3.84 -6.44
N HIS A 103 17.08 -2.62 -6.41
CA HIS A 103 17.28 -1.66 -5.34
C HIS A 103 16.10 -1.62 -4.38
N TRP A 104 15.08 -2.45 -4.60
CA TRP A 104 14.02 -2.64 -3.63
C TRP A 104 14.62 -3.18 -2.33
N ARG A 105 14.23 -2.57 -1.22
CA ARG A 105 14.67 -2.90 0.13
C ARG A 105 13.44 -3.03 0.99
N SER A 106 13.34 -4.16 1.67
CA SER A 106 12.37 -4.36 2.75
C SER A 106 13.08 -4.21 4.09
N LYS A 107 12.34 -3.83 5.13
CA LYS A 107 12.83 -3.93 6.51
C LYS A 107 12.94 -5.37 7.01
N TYR A 108 12.49 -6.32 6.19
CA TYR A 108 12.54 -7.75 6.43
C TYR A 108 13.39 -8.44 5.37
N GLY A 109 14.03 -9.53 5.78
CA GLY A 109 14.76 -10.42 4.90
C GLY A 109 14.55 -11.86 5.33
N HIS A 110 14.68 -12.78 4.40
CA HIS A 110 14.50 -14.20 4.64
C HIS A 110 15.63 -15.03 4.00
N ILE A 111 15.96 -16.16 4.63
CA ILE A 111 16.92 -17.14 4.10
C ILE A 111 16.37 -18.52 4.38
N LEU A 112 16.14 -19.29 3.32
CA LEU A 112 15.83 -20.71 3.44
C LEU A 112 17.15 -21.49 3.47
N VAL A 113 17.33 -22.33 4.49
CA VAL A 113 18.50 -23.21 4.61
C VAL A 113 18.03 -24.64 4.71
N SER A 114 18.61 -25.54 3.91
CA SER A 114 18.26 -26.95 3.98
C SER A 114 18.71 -27.56 5.31
N ALA A 115 17.91 -28.48 5.84
CA ALA A 115 18.26 -29.31 6.97
C ALA A 115 18.93 -30.62 6.55
N ARG A 116 19.25 -30.79 5.25
CA ARG A 116 19.78 -32.03 4.67
C ARG A 116 21.08 -31.77 3.91
N SER A 117 22.08 -32.60 4.16
CA SER A 117 23.41 -32.50 3.54
C SER A 117 23.46 -32.90 2.06
N ASP A 118 22.43 -33.59 1.56
CA ASP A 118 22.30 -34.07 0.19
C ASP A 118 21.36 -33.20 -0.66
N ARG A 119 21.09 -31.98 -0.20
CA ARG A 119 20.26 -30.96 -0.85
C ARG A 119 20.99 -29.63 -0.83
N VAL A 120 20.62 -28.71 -1.73
CA VAL A 120 21.21 -27.37 -1.84
C VAL A 120 21.26 -26.69 -0.46
N PRO A 121 22.41 -26.13 -0.03
CA PRO A 121 22.55 -25.60 1.32
C PRO A 121 21.64 -24.40 1.59
N ILE A 122 21.59 -23.43 0.68
CA ILE A 122 20.72 -22.24 0.77
C ILE A 122 19.92 -22.16 -0.54
N PRO A 123 18.70 -22.73 -0.59
CA PRO A 123 17.89 -22.74 -1.81
C PRO A 123 17.46 -21.36 -2.29
N CYS A 124 17.06 -20.47 -1.38
CA CYS A 124 16.67 -19.10 -1.73
C CYS A 124 16.89 -18.12 -0.57
N TYR A 125 17.04 -16.84 -0.91
CA TYR A 125 17.08 -15.72 0.02
C TYR A 125 16.75 -14.40 -0.67
N GLY A 126 16.31 -13.42 0.10
CA GLY A 126 16.06 -12.07 -0.39
C GLY A 126 15.35 -11.18 0.61
N TYR A 127 14.92 -10.02 0.13
CA TYR A 127 14.15 -9.06 0.92
C TYR A 127 12.69 -9.50 1.00
N GLY A 128 11.97 -9.02 2.03
CA GLY A 128 10.57 -9.36 2.26
C GLY A 128 10.40 -10.47 3.30
N ALA A 129 9.20 -11.05 3.34
CA ALA A 129 8.83 -12.08 4.31
C ALA A 129 8.39 -13.37 3.62
N SER A 130 8.56 -14.50 4.31
CA SER A 130 8.08 -15.79 3.82
C SER A 130 6.56 -15.91 3.84
N ASP A 131 6.04 -16.95 3.18
CA ASP A 131 4.61 -17.31 3.15
C ASP A 131 4.00 -17.37 4.56
N TYR A 132 4.78 -17.79 5.57
CA TYR A 132 4.33 -17.85 6.96
C TYR A 132 3.75 -16.51 7.43
N TYR A 133 4.40 -15.39 7.12
CA TYR A 133 3.90 -14.06 7.48
C TYR A 133 2.97 -13.47 6.42
N ALA A 134 3.28 -13.71 5.15
CA ALA A 134 2.57 -13.07 4.06
C ALA A 134 1.13 -13.58 3.91
N VAL A 135 0.94 -14.90 3.99
CA VAL A 135 -0.37 -15.55 3.75
C VAL A 135 -0.86 -16.42 4.90
N GLY A 136 -0.03 -16.72 5.90
CA GLY A 136 -0.40 -17.61 7.00
C GLY A 136 -1.75 -17.28 7.65
N LYS A 137 -2.04 -16.00 7.93
CA LYS A 137 -3.34 -15.59 8.52
C LYS A 137 -4.53 -15.78 7.58
N LYS A 138 -4.34 -15.58 6.26
CA LYS A 138 -5.35 -15.88 5.24
C LYS A 138 -5.60 -17.41 5.20
N ALA A 139 -4.53 -18.21 5.26
CA ALA A 139 -4.61 -19.68 5.33
C ALA A 139 -5.30 -20.18 6.60
N LEU A 140 -5.01 -19.59 7.77
CA LEU A 140 -5.67 -19.94 9.03
C LEU A 140 -7.17 -19.60 9.01
N ALA A 141 -7.55 -18.44 8.47
CA ALA A 141 -8.96 -18.06 8.33
C ALA A 141 -9.69 -19.07 7.43
N ARG A 142 -9.11 -19.41 6.29
CA ARG A 142 -9.65 -20.42 5.37
C ARG A 142 -9.75 -21.79 6.03
N ALA A 143 -8.77 -22.17 6.85
CA ALA A 143 -8.79 -23.43 7.56
C ALA A 143 -9.96 -23.55 8.53
N ARG A 144 -10.23 -22.50 9.30
CA ARG A 144 -11.36 -22.43 10.23
C ARG A 144 -12.70 -22.53 9.52
N GLU A 145 -12.82 -21.90 8.34
CA GLU A 145 -14.03 -22.02 7.51
C GLU A 145 -14.26 -23.47 7.06
N ILE A 146 -13.22 -24.15 6.58
CA ILE A 146 -13.33 -25.52 6.05
C ILE A 146 -13.56 -26.54 7.17
N LEU A 147 -12.85 -26.40 8.29
CA LEU A 147 -12.98 -27.31 9.43
C LEU A 147 -14.28 -27.09 10.23
N GLY A 148 -14.85 -25.87 10.18
CA GLY A 148 -16.01 -25.50 11.00
C GLY A 148 -15.70 -25.42 12.50
N SER A 149 -14.42 -25.32 12.87
CA SER A 149 -13.90 -25.32 14.23
C SER A 149 -12.68 -24.39 14.34
N ASP A 150 -12.19 -24.15 15.57
CA ASP A 150 -10.90 -23.46 15.72
C ASP A 150 -9.77 -24.36 15.23
N ALA A 151 -8.72 -23.75 14.70
CA ALA A 151 -7.62 -24.43 14.05
C ALA A 151 -6.28 -23.82 14.48
N MET A 152 -5.24 -24.64 14.50
CA MET A 152 -3.87 -24.21 14.74
C MET A 152 -2.93 -24.73 13.65
N LEU A 153 -1.94 -23.92 13.30
CA LEU A 153 -0.88 -24.33 12.38
C LEU A 153 -0.04 -25.44 13.04
N SER A 154 -0.15 -26.67 12.55
CA SER A 154 0.59 -27.82 13.07
C SER A 154 1.93 -28.00 12.37
N ARG A 155 1.95 -27.87 11.03
CA ARG A 155 3.13 -28.09 10.20
C ARG A 155 3.17 -27.13 9.03
N MET A 156 4.36 -26.84 8.55
CA MET A 156 4.57 -26.30 7.22
C MET A 156 5.34 -27.32 6.39
N TYR A 157 4.80 -27.68 5.25
CA TYR A 157 5.47 -28.56 4.30
C TYR A 157 6.30 -27.74 3.34
N PHE A 158 7.48 -28.25 3.01
CA PHE A 158 8.28 -27.81 1.88
C PHE A 158 8.48 -29.00 0.96
N ILE A 159 7.48 -29.24 0.12
CA ILE A 159 7.58 -30.25 -0.93
C ILE A 159 8.15 -29.51 -2.12
N PHE A 160 9.48 -29.59 -2.27
CA PHE A 160 10.27 -28.70 -3.10
C PHE A 160 9.48 -28.26 -4.35
N PRO A 161 9.03 -26.99 -4.39
CA PRO A 161 9.25 -25.88 -3.45
C PRO A 161 7.97 -25.42 -2.75
N GLY A 162 6.86 -26.13 -2.95
CA GLY A 162 5.54 -25.70 -2.57
C GLY A 162 5.54 -25.58 -1.07
N THR A 163 5.21 -24.40 -0.59
CA THR A 163 4.88 -24.21 0.81
C THR A 163 3.43 -24.61 0.99
N PHE A 164 3.18 -25.55 1.91
CA PHE A 164 1.82 -25.93 2.29
C PHE A 164 1.64 -25.80 3.79
N PHE A 165 0.48 -25.28 4.20
CA PHE A 165 0.11 -25.11 5.59
C PHE A 165 -0.75 -26.26 6.05
N GLU A 166 -0.32 -27.00 7.07
CA GLU A 166 -1.17 -27.95 7.77
C GLU A 166 -1.83 -27.29 8.96
N PHE A 167 -3.16 -27.33 8.99
CA PHE A 167 -3.93 -26.90 10.15
C PHE A 167 -4.60 -28.11 10.78
N SER A 168 -4.55 -28.15 12.11
CA SER A 168 -5.23 -29.16 12.91
C SER A 168 -6.27 -28.49 13.83
N ASP A 169 -7.44 -29.10 13.97
CA ASP A 169 -8.41 -28.71 15.00
C ASP A 169 -8.18 -29.46 16.31
N ASN A 170 -8.98 -29.13 17.33
CA ASN A 170 -8.91 -29.76 18.65
C ASN A 170 -9.29 -31.25 18.66
N ASP A 171 -9.98 -31.74 17.63
CA ASP A 171 -10.38 -33.14 17.46
C ASP A 171 -9.33 -33.94 16.65
N GLY A 172 -8.24 -33.30 16.23
CA GLY A 172 -7.16 -33.90 15.45
C GLY A 172 -7.46 -34.03 13.96
N LYS A 173 -8.54 -33.41 13.45
CA LYS A 173 -8.78 -33.30 12.02
C LYS A 173 -7.76 -32.37 11.41
N GLN A 174 -7.23 -32.77 10.26
CA GLN A 174 -6.15 -32.07 9.58
C GLN A 174 -6.60 -31.66 8.18
N ILE A 175 -6.26 -30.44 7.81
CA ILE A 175 -6.32 -30.00 6.42
C ILE A 175 -4.97 -29.45 6.00
N ILE A 176 -4.66 -29.55 4.71
CA ILE A 176 -3.49 -28.95 4.11
C ILE A 176 -3.96 -27.94 3.06
N ILE A 177 -3.41 -26.73 3.10
CA ILE A 177 -3.73 -25.65 2.16
C ILE A 177 -2.43 -25.22 1.49
N SER A 178 -2.41 -25.16 0.16
CA SER A 178 -1.31 -24.57 -0.59
C SER A 178 -1.15 -23.09 -0.24
N SER A 179 0.09 -22.60 -0.17
CA SER A 179 0.39 -21.17 0.06
C SER A 179 -0.22 -20.25 -1.01
N LEU A 180 -0.52 -20.80 -2.19
CA LEU A 180 -1.18 -20.10 -3.30
C LEU A 180 -2.71 -20.20 -3.27
N PHE A 181 -3.28 -20.94 -2.31
CA PHE A 181 -4.72 -21.17 -2.16
C PHE A 181 -5.42 -21.90 -3.33
N ASP A 182 -4.66 -22.38 -4.29
CA ASP A 182 -5.09 -23.13 -5.46
C ASP A 182 -5.51 -24.57 -5.14
N GLN A 183 -4.96 -25.14 -4.06
CA GLN A 183 -5.21 -26.53 -3.66
C GLN A 183 -5.47 -26.69 -2.16
N VAL A 184 -6.39 -27.60 -1.82
CA VAL A 184 -6.73 -27.99 -0.44
C VAL A 184 -6.92 -29.50 -0.33
N TRP A 185 -6.26 -30.12 0.66
CA TRP A 185 -6.41 -31.53 0.99
C TRP A 185 -7.10 -31.71 2.34
N GLN A 186 -8.11 -32.58 2.36
CA GLN A 186 -8.92 -32.87 3.54
C GLN A 186 -8.25 -33.82 4.54
N SER A 187 -7.05 -34.31 4.24
CA SER A 187 -6.21 -35.08 5.17
C SER A 187 -4.77 -35.14 4.69
N ARG A 188 -3.85 -35.40 5.63
CA ARG A 188 -2.44 -35.67 5.34
C ARG A 188 -2.26 -36.84 4.37
N GLN A 189 -3.07 -37.90 4.50
CA GLN A 189 -2.96 -39.07 3.64
C GLN A 189 -3.23 -38.73 2.17
N LEU A 190 -4.24 -37.90 1.90
CA LEU A 190 -4.56 -37.47 0.53
C LEU A 190 -3.43 -36.64 -0.06
N PHE A 191 -2.93 -35.67 0.71
CA PHE A 191 -1.79 -34.84 0.32
C PHE A 191 -0.56 -35.69 -0.02
N VAL A 192 -0.15 -36.59 0.88
CA VAL A 192 1.03 -37.45 0.68
C VAL A 192 0.87 -38.37 -0.52
N ASN A 193 -0.33 -38.92 -0.75
CA ASN A 193 -0.58 -39.77 -1.91
C ASN A 193 -0.41 -39.01 -3.23
N GLU A 194 -0.94 -37.78 -3.30
CA GLU A 194 -0.83 -36.94 -4.50
C GLU A 194 0.62 -36.52 -4.76
N ILE A 195 1.32 -36.05 -3.73
CA ILE A 195 2.74 -35.68 -3.84
C ILE A 195 3.59 -36.87 -4.34
N ARG A 196 3.39 -38.06 -3.78
CA ARG A 196 4.14 -39.25 -4.20
C ARG A 196 3.81 -39.69 -5.61
N HIS A 197 2.54 -39.65 -6.00
CA HIS A 197 2.11 -39.95 -7.36
C HIS A 197 2.83 -39.02 -8.35
N HIS A 198 2.80 -37.73 -8.08
CA HIS A 198 3.42 -36.71 -8.93
C HIS A 198 4.95 -36.85 -9.00
N GLN A 199 5.62 -37.05 -7.86
CA GLN A 199 7.06 -37.32 -7.82
C GLN A 199 7.42 -38.56 -8.64
N GLN A 200 6.60 -39.61 -8.59
CA GLN A 200 6.81 -40.82 -9.39
C GLN A 200 6.61 -40.57 -10.89
N GLU A 201 5.61 -39.78 -11.29
CA GLU A 201 5.40 -39.40 -12.69
C GLU A 201 6.57 -38.62 -13.27
N LEU A 202 7.11 -37.65 -12.52
CA LEU A 202 8.27 -36.87 -12.93
C LEU A 202 9.53 -37.73 -13.03
N ALA A 203 9.77 -38.59 -12.03
CA ALA A 203 10.89 -39.52 -12.04
C ALA A 203 10.82 -40.46 -13.26
N ASN A 204 9.63 -40.95 -13.60
CA ASN A 204 9.42 -41.79 -14.78
C ASN A 204 9.61 -41.04 -16.10
N ARG A 205 9.18 -39.77 -16.17
CA ARG A 205 9.20 -38.98 -17.41
C ARG A 205 10.59 -38.52 -17.78
N TYR A 206 11.36 -38.05 -16.81
CA TYR A 206 12.63 -37.37 -17.09
C TYR A 206 13.86 -38.12 -16.58
N GLY A 207 13.69 -39.08 -15.66
CA GLY A 207 14.79 -39.70 -14.94
C GLY A 207 15.43 -38.74 -13.95
N ILE A 208 15.79 -39.20 -12.75
CA ILE A 208 16.50 -38.37 -11.76
C ILE A 208 17.61 -39.23 -11.15
N ASP A 209 18.85 -38.79 -11.26
CA ASP A 209 19.97 -39.41 -10.56
C ASP A 209 20.13 -38.80 -9.15
N GLU A 210 19.30 -39.27 -8.22
CA GLU A 210 19.33 -38.85 -6.81
C GLU A 210 20.71 -39.04 -6.18
N SER A 211 21.48 -40.05 -6.62
CA SER A 211 22.80 -40.33 -6.07
C SER A 211 23.81 -39.25 -6.46
N GLU A 212 23.74 -38.79 -7.71
CA GLU A 212 24.59 -37.73 -8.24
C GLU A 212 24.20 -36.36 -7.69
N ILE A 213 22.88 -36.07 -7.61
CA ILE A 213 22.37 -34.85 -6.95
C ILE A 213 22.86 -34.77 -5.50
N ALA A 214 22.71 -35.87 -4.75
CA ALA A 214 23.19 -35.96 -3.38
C ALA A 214 24.71 -35.74 -3.28
N ARG A 215 25.48 -36.29 -4.22
CA ARG A 215 26.94 -36.12 -4.28
C ARG A 215 27.32 -34.66 -4.53
N ILE A 216 26.70 -34.01 -5.50
CA ILE A 216 26.92 -32.60 -5.85
C ILE A 216 26.61 -31.71 -4.64
N HIS A 217 25.44 -31.88 -4.02
CA HIS A 217 25.04 -31.00 -2.93
C HIS A 217 25.79 -31.24 -1.61
N ARG A 218 26.26 -32.46 -1.33
CA ARG A 218 27.22 -32.67 -0.23
C ARG A 218 28.50 -31.87 -0.43
N ASN A 219 28.97 -31.78 -1.68
CA ASN A 219 30.12 -30.95 -2.02
C ASN A 219 29.78 -29.45 -1.89
N ASP A 220 28.57 -29.02 -2.27
CA ASP A 220 28.15 -27.64 -2.11
C ASP A 220 28.01 -27.24 -0.64
N TRP A 221 27.53 -28.13 0.23
CA TRP A 221 27.60 -27.94 1.68
C TRP A 221 29.03 -27.74 2.18
N ASN A 222 29.97 -28.58 1.73
CA ASN A 222 31.38 -28.45 2.10
C ASN A 222 31.98 -27.09 1.68
N LYS A 223 31.54 -26.54 0.54
CA LYS A 223 31.92 -25.20 0.09
C LYS A 223 31.24 -24.11 0.92
N ALA A 224 29.92 -24.18 1.08
CA ALA A 224 29.11 -23.20 1.81
C ALA A 224 29.56 -23.03 3.27
N LEU A 225 29.99 -24.10 3.92
CA LEU A 225 30.52 -24.05 5.28
C LEU A 225 31.80 -23.22 5.40
N LYS A 226 32.60 -23.14 4.34
CA LYS A 226 33.89 -22.40 4.30
C LYS A 226 33.78 -21.06 3.56
N ARG A 227 32.59 -20.72 3.07
CA ARG A 227 32.35 -19.58 2.18
C ARG A 227 32.38 -18.25 2.93
N ASP A 228 33.12 -17.29 2.39
CA ASP A 228 32.98 -15.88 2.74
C ASP A 228 31.88 -15.25 1.88
N PHE A 229 30.67 -15.10 2.43
CA PHE A 229 29.53 -14.58 1.65
C PHE A 229 29.65 -13.11 1.27
N THR A 230 30.66 -12.36 1.73
CA THR A 230 30.87 -10.96 1.33
C THR A 230 31.58 -10.82 -0.02
N ASP A 231 32.27 -11.86 -0.48
CA ASP A 231 32.97 -11.89 -1.76
C ASP A 231 32.05 -12.43 -2.87
N TYR A 232 31.36 -11.55 -3.59
CA TYR A 232 30.47 -11.95 -4.68
C TYR A 232 30.48 -10.95 -5.85
N ALA A 233 30.05 -11.40 -7.02
CA ALA A 233 29.79 -10.55 -8.17
C ALA A 233 28.39 -10.79 -8.73
N GLU A 234 27.67 -9.71 -9.02
CA GLU A 234 26.34 -9.70 -9.60
C GLU A 234 26.37 -9.22 -11.05
N TYR A 235 25.56 -9.86 -11.87
CA TYR A 235 25.41 -9.56 -13.29
C TYR A 235 23.93 -9.48 -13.59
N PHE A 236 23.52 -8.42 -14.29
CA PHE A 236 22.14 -8.21 -14.67
C PHE A 236 22.05 -7.87 -16.15
N VAL A 237 20.87 -8.12 -16.72
CA VAL A 237 20.55 -7.61 -18.06
C VAL A 237 20.60 -6.07 -18.09
N PRO A 238 20.91 -5.45 -19.25
CA PRO A 238 20.92 -3.99 -19.39
C PRO A 238 19.58 -3.36 -19.00
N GLN A 239 19.58 -2.19 -18.36
CA GLN A 239 18.34 -1.49 -17.99
C GLN A 239 17.34 -2.33 -17.15
N VAL A 240 17.81 -3.29 -16.36
CA VAL A 240 16.96 -4.15 -15.51
C VAL A 240 16.07 -3.37 -14.54
N GLU A 241 16.37 -2.11 -14.21
CA GLU A 241 15.44 -1.23 -13.48
C GLU A 241 14.08 -1.04 -14.18
N ARG A 242 14.01 -1.35 -15.48
CA ARG A 242 12.78 -1.28 -16.28
C ARG A 242 11.97 -2.58 -16.22
N ALA A 243 12.47 -3.64 -15.58
CA ALA A 243 11.73 -4.88 -15.39
C ALA A 243 10.38 -4.60 -14.72
N PRO A 244 9.26 -5.03 -15.30
CA PRO A 244 7.93 -4.73 -14.76
C PRO A 244 7.58 -5.61 -13.56
N PHE A 245 6.82 -5.02 -12.64
CA PHE A 245 6.12 -5.74 -11.57
C PHE A 245 4.66 -5.99 -11.97
N TYR A 246 4.33 -7.25 -12.29
CA TYR A 246 2.98 -7.67 -12.68
C TYR A 246 2.37 -8.62 -11.66
N GLU A 247 1.08 -8.43 -11.40
CA GLU A 247 0.29 -9.26 -10.49
C GLU A 247 0.10 -10.68 -11.07
N TRP A 248 0.10 -11.65 -10.17
CA TRP A 248 -0.21 -13.02 -10.53
C TRP A 248 -1.68 -13.14 -10.90
N SER A 249 -2.01 -13.78 -12.02
CA SER A 249 -3.42 -13.86 -12.44
C SER A 249 -3.73 -15.09 -13.28
N TYR A 250 -2.85 -15.45 -14.21
CA TYR A 250 -3.09 -16.59 -15.11
C TYR A 250 -2.35 -17.87 -14.74
N GLY A 251 -1.53 -17.84 -13.69
CA GLY A 251 -0.51 -18.84 -13.44
C GLY A 251 0.90 -18.26 -13.55
N CYS A 252 1.88 -18.94 -12.95
CA CYS A 252 3.25 -18.43 -12.82
C CYS A 252 3.89 -18.21 -14.18
N THR A 253 3.67 -19.14 -15.11
CA THR A 253 4.28 -19.15 -16.43
C THR A 253 3.83 -17.97 -17.30
N PRO A 254 2.53 -17.70 -17.54
CA PRO A 254 2.13 -16.53 -18.33
C PRO A 254 2.53 -15.20 -17.67
N THR A 255 2.59 -15.16 -16.34
CA THR A 255 2.98 -13.95 -15.60
C THR A 255 4.46 -13.65 -15.76
N SER A 256 5.32 -14.66 -15.56
CA SER A 256 6.76 -14.55 -15.77
C SER A 256 7.10 -14.24 -17.23
N ALA A 257 6.39 -14.87 -18.18
CA ALA A 257 6.51 -14.56 -19.60
C ALA A 257 6.12 -13.12 -19.92
N ALA A 258 5.02 -12.62 -19.36
CA ALA A 258 4.61 -11.24 -19.51
C ALA A 258 5.64 -10.27 -18.93
N MET A 259 6.27 -10.58 -17.79
CA MET A 259 7.32 -9.72 -17.25
C MET A 259 8.56 -9.65 -18.14
N VAL A 260 8.99 -10.79 -18.70
CA VAL A 260 10.11 -10.85 -19.65
C VAL A 260 9.78 -10.06 -20.92
N LEU A 261 8.59 -10.25 -21.49
CA LEU A 261 8.14 -9.52 -22.68
C LEU A 261 7.90 -8.02 -22.39
N GLY A 262 7.39 -7.66 -21.22
CA GLY A 262 7.23 -6.27 -20.82
C GLY A 262 8.57 -5.56 -20.58
N TYR A 263 9.58 -6.28 -20.06
CA TYR A 263 10.95 -5.78 -20.00
C TYR A 263 11.51 -5.52 -21.41
N ILE A 264 11.28 -6.43 -22.36
CA ILE A 264 11.66 -6.25 -23.77
C ILE A 264 10.97 -5.00 -24.36
N ASP A 265 9.67 -4.87 -24.18
CA ASP A 265 8.87 -3.76 -24.72
C ASP A 265 9.34 -2.41 -24.19
N ARG A 266 9.66 -2.36 -22.89
CA ARG A 266 10.23 -1.18 -22.25
C ARG A 266 11.63 -0.91 -22.80
N THR A 267 12.55 -1.88 -22.80
CA THR A 267 13.95 -1.64 -23.17
C THR A 267 14.16 -1.32 -24.65
N GLN A 268 13.38 -1.92 -25.55
CA GLN A 268 13.42 -1.62 -26.98
C GLN A 268 12.61 -0.36 -27.36
N ASN A 269 11.66 0.06 -26.52
CA ASN A 269 10.77 1.20 -26.73
C ASN A 269 9.87 1.08 -27.98
N TYR A 270 9.18 -0.05 -28.18
CA TYR A 270 8.24 -0.23 -29.30
C TYR A 270 6.75 -0.20 -28.89
N GLY A 271 6.42 -0.48 -27.62
CA GLY A 271 5.05 -0.32 -27.09
C GLY A 271 4.00 -1.16 -27.83
N ARG A 272 4.32 -2.41 -28.15
CA ARG A 272 3.40 -3.34 -28.85
C ARG A 272 3.16 -4.63 -28.09
N LEU A 273 4.07 -5.03 -27.19
CA LEU A 273 3.83 -6.20 -26.35
C LEU A 273 2.86 -5.86 -25.22
N VAL A 274 3.05 -4.72 -24.56
CA VAL A 274 2.20 -4.23 -23.48
C VAL A 274 1.48 -2.97 -23.96
N ASP A 275 0.29 -3.12 -24.54
CA ASP A 275 -0.43 -2.04 -25.22
C ASP A 275 -1.77 -1.66 -24.56
N TRP A 276 -2.25 -2.43 -23.56
CA TRP A 276 -3.34 -2.03 -22.66
C TRP A 276 -3.41 -2.92 -21.42
N PHE A 277 -4.20 -2.46 -20.44
CA PHE A 277 -4.44 -3.15 -19.16
C PHE A 277 -5.93 -3.41 -18.93
N TRP A 278 -6.24 -4.41 -18.13
CA TRP A 278 -7.61 -4.79 -17.78
C TRP A 278 -7.70 -5.48 -16.41
N GLN A 279 -8.94 -5.71 -15.96
CA GLN A 279 -9.24 -6.41 -14.73
C GLN A 279 -9.96 -7.73 -14.99
N ARG A 280 -9.61 -8.75 -14.20
CA ARG A 280 -10.22 -10.07 -14.27
C ARG A 280 -10.36 -10.70 -12.89
N TYR A 281 -11.30 -11.61 -12.79
CA TYR A 281 -11.37 -12.50 -11.64
C TYR A 281 -10.32 -13.57 -11.83
N ASP A 282 -9.38 -13.67 -10.90
CA ASP A 282 -8.47 -14.79 -10.82
C ASP A 282 -9.14 -15.98 -10.16
N CYS A 283 -9.31 -17.04 -10.94
CA CYS A 283 -9.87 -18.29 -10.49
C CYS A 283 -8.88 -19.08 -9.61
N VAL A 284 -7.58 -18.81 -9.73
CA VAL A 284 -6.53 -19.53 -8.98
C VAL A 284 -6.45 -19.02 -7.55
N GLU A 285 -6.36 -17.70 -7.34
CA GLU A 285 -6.38 -17.10 -6.00
C GLU A 285 -7.79 -16.85 -5.44
N GLY A 286 -8.81 -16.88 -6.30
CA GLY A 286 -10.20 -16.62 -5.92
C GLY A 286 -10.46 -15.15 -5.58
N GLU A 287 -9.77 -14.22 -6.24
CA GLU A 287 -9.89 -12.78 -6.03
C GLU A 287 -9.94 -11.98 -7.34
N MET A 288 -10.19 -10.67 -7.23
CA MET A 288 -10.20 -9.77 -8.39
C MET A 288 -8.84 -9.10 -8.54
N ASP A 289 -8.26 -9.20 -9.73
CA ASP A 289 -7.08 -8.45 -10.14
C ASP A 289 -7.44 -7.32 -11.08
N TRP A 290 -6.77 -6.18 -10.90
CA TRP A 290 -7.21 -4.92 -11.47
C TRP A 290 -6.34 -4.37 -12.58
N GLN A 291 -5.05 -4.72 -12.63
CA GLN A 291 -4.06 -4.07 -13.50
C GLN A 291 -3.23 -5.08 -14.31
N ILE A 292 -3.92 -6.01 -14.95
CA ILE A 292 -3.33 -7.12 -15.71
C ILE A 292 -2.95 -6.61 -17.11
N PRO A 293 -1.69 -6.72 -17.57
CA PRO A 293 -1.31 -6.36 -18.93
C PRO A 293 -1.92 -7.35 -19.94
N ASN A 294 -2.27 -6.86 -21.14
CA ASN A 294 -2.76 -7.70 -22.24
C ASN A 294 -1.83 -8.88 -22.54
N THR A 295 -0.51 -8.66 -22.47
CA THR A 295 0.53 -9.66 -22.77
C THR A 295 0.41 -10.91 -21.93
N GLN A 296 -0.03 -10.79 -20.67
CA GLN A 296 -0.22 -11.94 -19.78
C GLN A 296 -1.35 -12.84 -20.26
N ARG A 297 -2.45 -12.25 -20.75
CA ARG A 297 -3.54 -12.97 -21.40
C ARG A 297 -3.08 -13.64 -22.68
N GLU A 298 -2.31 -12.94 -23.50
CA GLU A 298 -1.76 -13.47 -24.75
C GLU A 298 -0.83 -14.66 -24.49
N CYS A 299 0.04 -14.56 -23.48
CA CYS A 299 0.89 -15.67 -23.04
C CYS A 299 0.06 -16.86 -22.57
N ALA A 300 -0.98 -16.63 -21.76
CA ALA A 300 -1.85 -17.71 -21.27
C ALA A 300 -2.49 -18.50 -22.42
N ILE A 301 -2.97 -17.78 -23.45
CA ILE A 301 -3.55 -18.38 -24.66
C ILE A 301 -2.49 -19.12 -25.48
N ALA A 302 -1.37 -18.47 -25.77
CA ALA A 302 -0.32 -19.02 -26.63
C ALA A 302 0.39 -20.23 -26.01
N MET A 303 0.38 -20.34 -24.69
CA MET A 303 1.00 -21.44 -23.94
C MET A 303 -0.01 -22.53 -23.52
N HIS A 304 -1.27 -22.45 -23.95
CA HIS A 304 -2.34 -23.38 -23.57
C HIS A 304 -2.50 -23.54 -22.05
N THR A 305 -2.42 -22.43 -21.31
CA THR A 305 -2.51 -22.45 -19.85
C THR A 305 -3.93 -22.78 -19.42
N ASP A 306 -4.07 -23.72 -18.48
CA ASP A 306 -5.35 -23.93 -17.80
C ASP A 306 -5.58 -22.79 -16.82
N THR A 307 -6.45 -21.86 -17.17
CA THR A 307 -6.68 -20.64 -16.37
C THR A 307 -7.53 -20.88 -15.12
N LEU A 308 -7.97 -22.12 -14.86
CA LEU A 308 -8.62 -22.50 -13.60
C LEU A 308 -7.60 -22.94 -12.55
N SER A 309 -6.52 -23.61 -12.96
CA SER A 309 -5.45 -24.10 -12.07
C SER A 309 -4.17 -23.27 -12.15
N GLY A 310 -3.98 -22.46 -13.19
CA GLY A 310 -2.74 -21.75 -13.49
C GLY A 310 -1.65 -22.62 -14.13
N GLY A 311 -1.95 -23.88 -14.43
CA GLY A 311 -0.97 -24.85 -14.94
C GLY A 311 -0.59 -24.64 -16.41
N THR A 312 0.71 -24.65 -16.69
CA THR A 312 1.28 -24.58 -18.05
C THR A 312 2.34 -25.67 -18.22
N LEU A 313 2.33 -26.39 -19.34
CA LEU A 313 3.38 -27.35 -19.66
C LEU A 313 4.61 -26.63 -20.21
N VAL A 314 5.80 -26.96 -19.67
CA VAL A 314 7.08 -26.31 -20.04
C VAL A 314 7.38 -26.31 -21.53
N MET A 315 6.96 -27.36 -22.26
CA MET A 315 7.16 -27.48 -23.70
C MET A 315 6.50 -26.37 -24.54
N TYR A 316 5.48 -25.68 -24.00
CA TYR A 316 4.77 -24.61 -24.71
C TYR A 316 5.34 -23.22 -24.44
N ILE A 317 6.28 -23.07 -23.51
CA ILE A 317 6.76 -21.74 -23.07
C ILE A 317 7.54 -21.04 -24.20
N ALA A 318 8.57 -21.70 -24.75
CA ALA A 318 9.38 -21.10 -25.81
C ALA A 318 8.55 -20.71 -27.05
N GLN A 319 7.66 -21.61 -27.49
CA GLN A 319 6.78 -21.37 -28.63
C GLN A 319 5.75 -20.29 -28.31
N GLY A 320 5.22 -20.24 -27.09
CA GLY A 320 4.28 -19.22 -26.64
C GLY A 320 4.91 -17.83 -26.65
N LEU A 321 6.12 -17.68 -26.08
CA LEU A 321 6.90 -16.43 -26.14
C LEU A 321 7.10 -15.97 -27.58
N GLN A 322 7.50 -16.88 -28.47
CA GLN A 322 7.72 -16.56 -29.89
C GLN A 322 6.42 -16.11 -30.58
N THR A 323 5.32 -16.80 -30.30
CA THR A 323 4.01 -16.50 -30.89
C THR A 323 3.50 -15.13 -30.45
N VAL A 324 3.57 -14.82 -29.16
CA VAL A 324 3.12 -13.52 -28.61
C VAL A 324 3.94 -12.38 -29.20
N ALA A 325 5.26 -12.49 -29.22
CA ALA A 325 6.10 -11.44 -29.79
C ALA A 325 5.89 -11.28 -31.31
N SER A 326 5.78 -12.37 -32.07
CA SER A 326 5.51 -12.31 -33.50
C SER A 326 4.17 -11.67 -33.83
N ASN A 327 3.12 -12.01 -33.09
CA ASN A 327 1.78 -11.42 -33.25
C ASN A 327 1.76 -9.90 -32.96
N ASN A 328 2.74 -9.42 -32.18
CA ASN A 328 2.89 -8.01 -31.83
C ASN A 328 3.95 -7.28 -32.67
N GLY A 329 4.38 -7.86 -33.79
CA GLY A 329 5.25 -7.19 -34.76
C GLY A 329 6.75 -7.28 -34.47
N TYR A 330 7.14 -8.12 -33.51
CA TYR A 330 8.55 -8.41 -33.23
C TYR A 330 9.03 -9.61 -34.05
N THR A 331 10.29 -9.60 -34.49
CA THR A 331 10.95 -10.79 -35.04
C THR A 331 11.74 -11.47 -33.93
N VAL A 332 11.34 -12.65 -33.49
CA VAL A 332 11.95 -13.28 -32.30
C VAL A 332 12.44 -14.70 -32.60
N SER A 333 13.66 -15.01 -32.16
CA SER A 333 14.11 -16.38 -31.94
C SER A 333 14.08 -16.68 -30.45
N THR A 334 13.91 -17.95 -30.07
CA THR A 334 13.90 -18.33 -28.65
C THR A 334 14.93 -19.43 -28.43
N ILE A 335 15.80 -19.26 -27.44
CA ILE A 335 16.62 -20.36 -26.89
C ILE A 335 15.76 -21.12 -25.88
N SER A 336 15.72 -22.45 -26.00
CA SER A 336 15.09 -23.34 -25.03
C SER A 336 16.09 -24.43 -24.67
N ASP A 337 16.55 -24.44 -23.42
CA ASP A 337 17.57 -25.38 -22.95
C ASP A 337 17.13 -26.08 -21.67
N GLN A 338 17.24 -27.41 -21.65
CA GLN A 338 16.89 -28.25 -20.51
C GLN A 338 18.12 -28.39 -19.60
N GLY A 339 17.98 -27.93 -18.35
CA GLY A 339 18.97 -28.06 -17.30
C GLY A 339 18.77 -29.29 -16.43
N GLY A 340 19.86 -30.00 -16.13
CA GLY A 340 19.95 -31.04 -15.09
C GLY A 340 21.40 -31.26 -14.66
N THR A 341 21.67 -32.34 -13.90
CA THR A 341 23.03 -32.63 -13.43
C THR A 341 24.07 -32.73 -14.56
N HIS A 342 23.65 -33.21 -15.73
CA HIS A 342 24.50 -33.42 -16.91
C HIS A 342 25.07 -32.13 -17.54
N ASN A 343 24.44 -30.97 -17.30
CA ASN A 343 24.87 -29.67 -17.81
C ASN A 343 24.82 -28.58 -16.73
N ASP A 344 24.95 -28.97 -15.46
CA ASP A 344 24.97 -28.04 -14.32
C ASP A 344 23.73 -27.12 -14.31
N TRP A 345 22.56 -27.73 -14.52
CA TRP A 345 21.26 -27.05 -14.57
C TRP A 345 21.21 -25.87 -15.54
N ALA A 346 21.80 -26.06 -16.73
CA ALA A 346 21.89 -25.06 -17.77
C ALA A 346 22.58 -23.75 -17.32
N TRP A 347 23.49 -23.81 -16.32
CA TRP A 347 24.19 -22.63 -15.81
C TRP A 347 24.96 -21.84 -16.88
N ASN A 348 25.55 -22.54 -17.86
CA ASN A 348 26.22 -21.88 -18.97
C ASN A 348 25.24 -21.06 -19.82
N THR A 349 24.05 -21.60 -20.08
CA THR A 349 22.97 -20.91 -20.81
C THR A 349 22.46 -19.73 -20.01
N ILE A 350 22.15 -19.92 -18.72
CA ILE A 350 21.74 -18.84 -17.79
C ILE A 350 22.72 -17.66 -17.88
N THR A 351 24.02 -17.93 -17.74
CA THR A 351 25.03 -16.87 -17.73
C THR A 351 25.26 -16.25 -19.11
N SER A 352 25.23 -17.02 -20.20
CA SER A 352 25.40 -16.48 -21.56
C SER A 352 24.25 -15.57 -21.97
N GLU A 353 23.02 -15.94 -21.60
CA GLU A 353 21.81 -15.18 -21.90
C GLU A 353 21.79 -13.83 -21.16
N ILE A 354 22.04 -13.83 -19.86
CA ILE A 354 22.14 -12.58 -19.07
C ILE A 354 23.26 -11.68 -19.60
N ASN A 355 24.44 -12.23 -19.88
CA ASN A 355 25.57 -11.45 -20.40
C ASN A 355 25.32 -10.88 -21.79
N SER A 356 24.47 -11.52 -22.59
CA SER A 356 24.02 -11.03 -23.89
C SER A 356 22.84 -10.05 -23.79
N GLY A 357 22.34 -9.81 -22.58
CA GLY A 357 21.27 -8.87 -22.28
C GLY A 357 19.85 -9.41 -22.44
N HIS A 358 19.69 -10.73 -22.49
CA HIS A 358 18.41 -11.40 -22.63
C HIS A 358 17.87 -11.85 -21.28
N ALA A 359 16.73 -11.29 -20.88
CA ALA A 359 15.92 -11.81 -19.79
C ALA A 359 15.14 -13.03 -20.29
N PHE A 360 14.87 -13.98 -19.41
CA PHE A 360 14.25 -15.25 -19.80
C PHE A 360 13.25 -15.76 -18.77
N VAL A 361 12.38 -16.66 -19.23
CA VAL A 361 11.56 -17.47 -18.32
C VAL A 361 12.39 -18.66 -17.89
N TRP A 362 12.52 -18.84 -16.58
CA TRP A 362 13.19 -20.00 -16.01
C TRP A 362 12.16 -20.86 -15.31
N SER A 363 11.88 -22.01 -15.90
CA SER A 363 11.03 -23.02 -15.29
C SER A 363 11.90 -23.95 -14.48
N VAL A 364 11.59 -24.06 -13.21
CA VAL A 364 12.28 -24.93 -12.28
C VAL A 364 11.30 -26.04 -11.92
N ASP A 365 11.41 -27.21 -12.55
CA ASP A 365 10.41 -28.29 -12.39
C ASP A 365 10.43 -28.86 -10.99
N TRP A 366 11.61 -28.95 -10.38
CA TRP A 366 11.74 -29.26 -8.96
C TRP A 366 11.12 -28.18 -8.06
N GLN A 367 10.71 -27.07 -8.66
CA GLN A 367 9.99 -25.99 -8.03
C GLN A 367 8.52 -25.87 -8.54
N HIS A 368 8.08 -26.68 -9.51
CA HIS A 368 6.76 -26.50 -10.15
C HIS A 368 6.40 -25.04 -10.46
N HIS A 369 7.42 -24.25 -10.82
CA HIS A 369 7.29 -22.80 -10.88
C HIS A 369 8.08 -22.25 -12.06
N SER A 370 7.57 -21.17 -12.63
CA SER A 370 8.21 -20.42 -13.71
C SER A 370 8.45 -19.01 -13.24
N LEU A 371 9.67 -18.52 -13.42
CA LEU A 371 10.16 -17.26 -12.89
C LEU A 371 10.70 -16.37 -14.00
N ALA A 372 10.48 -15.07 -13.90
CA ALA A 372 11.16 -14.12 -14.76
C ALA A 372 12.57 -13.87 -14.22
N CYS A 373 13.60 -14.11 -15.03
CA CYS A 373 14.99 -14.01 -14.62
C CYS A 373 15.68 -12.81 -15.27
N PHE A 374 16.40 -12.05 -14.45
CA PHE A 374 17.03 -10.79 -14.88
C PHE A 374 18.50 -10.66 -14.49
N GLY A 375 19.05 -11.63 -13.77
CA GLY A 375 20.45 -11.59 -13.37
C GLY A 375 20.96 -12.89 -12.76
N TYR A 376 22.24 -12.90 -12.40
CA TYR A 376 22.88 -14.01 -11.68
C TYR A 376 24.00 -13.51 -10.76
N ARG A 377 24.41 -14.35 -9.82
CA ARG A 377 25.49 -14.08 -8.86
C ARG A 377 26.49 -15.23 -8.82
N THR A 378 27.77 -14.87 -8.72
CA THR A 378 28.92 -15.78 -8.58
C THR A 378 29.69 -15.50 -7.28
N PRO A 379 30.47 -16.46 -6.75
CA PRO A 379 30.71 -17.83 -7.26
C PRO A 379 29.61 -18.84 -6.90
N ASP A 380 28.67 -18.51 -6.01
CA ASP A 380 27.72 -19.48 -5.43
C ASP A 380 26.58 -19.90 -6.38
N LYS A 381 26.54 -19.35 -7.60
CA LYS A 381 25.58 -19.64 -8.67
C LYS A 381 24.11 -19.49 -8.26
N TYR A 382 23.74 -18.23 -8.01
CA TYR A 382 22.34 -17.83 -7.81
C TYR A 382 21.80 -17.12 -9.05
N VAL A 383 20.52 -17.28 -9.31
CA VAL A 383 19.75 -16.56 -10.32
C VAL A 383 18.92 -15.49 -9.61
N PHE A 384 18.96 -14.26 -10.10
CA PHE A 384 18.08 -13.19 -9.64
C PHE A 384 16.76 -13.31 -10.37
N ILE A 385 15.72 -13.61 -9.59
CA ILE A 385 14.39 -13.84 -10.09
C ILE A 385 13.47 -12.72 -9.63
N HIS A 386 12.51 -12.40 -10.47
CA HIS A 386 11.32 -11.70 -10.06
C HIS A 386 10.23 -12.75 -9.84
N ASN A 387 9.76 -12.85 -8.61
CA ASN A 387 8.66 -13.74 -8.28
C ASN A 387 7.32 -13.01 -8.34
N THR A 388 6.25 -13.72 -8.64
CA THR A 388 4.88 -13.21 -8.67
C THR A 388 4.24 -13.14 -7.27
N TRP A 389 5.01 -13.46 -6.23
CA TRP A 389 4.53 -13.55 -4.85
C TRP A 389 5.07 -12.37 -4.01
N TRP A 390 4.95 -12.50 -2.68
CA TRP A 390 5.25 -11.50 -1.65
C TRP A 390 6.73 -11.07 -1.54
N SER A 391 7.58 -11.50 -2.48
CA SER A 391 8.99 -11.15 -2.63
C SER A 391 9.25 -10.71 -4.08
N PRO A 392 9.20 -9.39 -4.39
CA PRO A 392 9.32 -8.88 -5.76
C PRO A 392 10.69 -9.16 -6.41
N GLY A 393 11.72 -9.51 -5.64
CA GLY A 393 13.01 -9.93 -6.15
C GLY A 393 13.76 -10.80 -5.14
N ASP A 394 14.17 -11.99 -5.56
CA ASP A 394 14.89 -12.97 -4.74
C ASP A 394 16.07 -13.60 -5.49
N TRP A 395 16.98 -14.18 -4.72
CA TRP A 395 18.09 -14.98 -5.22
C TRP A 395 17.80 -16.46 -5.02
N TRP A 396 17.74 -17.21 -6.12
CA TRP A 396 17.43 -18.65 -6.11
C TRP A 396 18.61 -19.46 -6.61
N ALA A 397 18.93 -20.56 -5.94
CA ALA A 397 20.03 -21.41 -6.36
C ALA A 397 19.71 -22.01 -7.74
N HIS A 398 20.67 -21.96 -8.67
CA HIS A 398 20.48 -22.48 -10.05
C HIS A 398 20.16 -23.97 -10.13
N SER A 399 20.52 -24.74 -9.09
CA SER A 399 20.39 -26.20 -9.03
C SER A 399 19.28 -26.65 -8.08
N GLY A 400 18.73 -27.84 -8.28
CA GLY A 400 17.78 -28.45 -7.36
C GLY A 400 17.62 -29.96 -7.55
N ASN A 401 16.46 -30.49 -7.14
CA ASN A 401 16.22 -31.94 -7.09
C ASN A 401 15.66 -32.52 -8.39
N GLY A 402 15.73 -31.78 -9.50
CA GLY A 402 15.08 -32.16 -10.75
C GLY A 402 15.60 -31.34 -11.93
N TRP A 403 14.73 -31.10 -12.89
CA TRP A 403 15.05 -30.43 -14.15
C TRP A 403 14.68 -28.95 -14.15
N SER A 404 15.36 -28.15 -14.97
CA SER A 404 14.99 -26.77 -15.25
C SER A 404 14.92 -26.54 -16.75
N TRP A 405 14.26 -25.47 -17.16
CA TRP A 405 14.24 -25.00 -18.54
C TRP A 405 14.53 -23.51 -18.57
N VAL A 406 15.41 -23.10 -19.47
CA VAL A 406 15.70 -21.71 -19.77
C VAL A 406 15.06 -21.40 -21.12
N ASP A 407 14.00 -20.60 -21.11
CA ASP A 407 13.29 -20.15 -22.31
C ASP A 407 13.53 -18.64 -22.52
N SER A 408 14.53 -18.33 -23.35
CA SER A 408 15.04 -16.98 -23.56
C SER A 408 14.63 -16.40 -24.91
N PRO A 409 13.68 -15.46 -24.97
CA PRO A 409 13.30 -14.79 -26.20
C PRO A 409 14.37 -13.75 -26.60
N HIS A 410 14.80 -13.81 -27.85
CA HIS A 410 15.73 -12.89 -28.51
C HIS A 410 14.96 -12.02 -29.50
N PRO A 411 14.32 -10.93 -29.03
CA PRO A 411 13.62 -10.01 -29.90
C PRO A 411 14.58 -9.22 -30.77
N SER A 412 14.27 -9.16 -32.06
CA SER A 412 14.88 -8.31 -33.08
C SER A 412 13.77 -7.68 -33.94
N GLY A 413 14.11 -6.66 -34.73
CA GLY A 413 13.09 -5.91 -35.48
C GLY A 413 12.22 -5.08 -34.54
N GLY A 414 10.93 -4.89 -34.88
CA GLY A 414 9.98 -4.04 -34.16
C GLY A 414 9.94 -2.59 -34.63
N ASP A 415 8.81 -1.93 -34.38
CA ASP A 415 8.55 -0.58 -34.85
C ASP A 415 8.99 0.45 -33.78
N PRO A 416 9.88 1.42 -34.10
CA PRO A 416 10.41 2.35 -33.11
C PRO A 416 9.40 3.40 -32.61
N HIS A 417 8.17 3.41 -33.12
CA HIS A 417 7.15 4.30 -32.60
C HIS A 417 6.61 3.79 -31.27
N LYS A 418 6.51 4.66 -30.28
CA LYS A 418 5.94 4.32 -28.97
C LYS A 418 4.99 5.41 -28.48
N LEU A 419 3.79 5.00 -28.07
CA LEU A 419 2.87 5.83 -27.30
C LEU A 419 3.04 5.59 -25.79
N GLU A 420 2.79 6.63 -25.01
CA GLU A 420 2.63 6.53 -23.56
C GLU A 420 1.55 7.49 -23.09
N ILE A 421 0.41 6.99 -22.63
CA ILE A 421 -0.69 7.81 -22.12
C ILE A 421 -0.24 8.54 -20.85
N THR A 422 -0.50 9.84 -20.79
CA THR A 422 -0.14 10.69 -19.65
C THR A 422 -1.36 11.18 -18.88
N TYR A 423 -2.55 11.17 -19.49
CA TYR A 423 -3.80 11.46 -18.79
C TYR A 423 -5.04 10.96 -19.56
N PRO A 424 -6.06 10.43 -18.87
CA PRO A 424 -6.05 10.01 -17.46
C PRO A 424 -5.15 8.78 -17.25
N LEU A 425 -4.51 8.67 -16.08
CA LEU A 425 -3.64 7.53 -15.76
C LEU A 425 -4.42 6.39 -15.08
N GLY A 426 -5.56 6.71 -14.45
CA GLY A 426 -6.25 5.82 -13.53
C GLY A 426 -5.46 5.58 -12.25
N ASP A 427 -5.97 4.69 -11.40
CA ASP A 427 -5.29 4.30 -10.16
C ASP A 427 -3.88 3.73 -10.44
N THR A 428 -2.85 4.39 -9.91
CA THR A 428 -1.45 3.99 -10.11
C THR A 428 -0.94 3.05 -9.03
N ASP A 429 -1.69 2.90 -7.92
CA ASP A 429 -1.36 1.98 -6.84
C ASP A 429 -1.47 0.54 -7.32
N TYR A 430 -0.59 -0.34 -6.82
CA TYR A 430 -0.55 -1.72 -7.25
C TYR A 430 -1.85 -2.48 -6.93
N ASN A 431 -2.41 -3.16 -7.95
CA ASN A 431 -3.60 -4.02 -7.88
C ASN A 431 -4.78 -3.37 -7.11
N SER A 432 -5.05 -2.10 -7.42
CA SER A 432 -6.04 -1.25 -6.75
C SER A 432 -7.03 -0.60 -7.73
N ILE A 433 -8.16 -0.11 -7.19
CA ILE A 433 -9.25 0.59 -7.90
C ILE A 433 -9.69 1.91 -7.26
N GLY A 434 -9.01 2.36 -6.21
CA GLY A 434 -9.51 3.42 -5.33
C GLY A 434 -8.97 4.83 -5.61
N GLY A 435 -7.88 4.95 -6.37
CA GLY A 435 -7.10 6.19 -6.49
C GLY A 435 -7.22 6.96 -7.81
N GLY A 436 -8.00 6.47 -8.78
CA GLY A 436 -8.07 7.04 -10.12
C GLY A 436 -8.77 8.40 -10.20
N GLU A 437 -8.57 9.11 -11.32
CA GLU A 437 -9.25 10.37 -11.59
C GLU A 437 -10.78 10.18 -11.67
N VAL A 438 -11.54 11.22 -11.31
CA VAL A 438 -13.01 11.24 -11.48
C VAL A 438 -13.35 12.20 -12.59
N LEU A 439 -13.89 11.68 -13.69
CA LEU A 439 -14.33 12.45 -14.86
C LEU A 439 -15.86 12.54 -14.89
N GLN A 440 -16.37 13.69 -15.30
CA GLN A 440 -17.80 13.99 -15.30
C GLN A 440 -18.34 13.98 -16.74
N VAL A 441 -19.51 13.38 -16.95
CA VAL A 441 -20.20 13.48 -18.25
C VAL A 441 -20.60 14.92 -18.57
N SER A 442 -20.63 15.27 -19.85
CA SER A 442 -20.78 16.64 -20.39
C SER A 442 -19.59 17.57 -20.21
N ASP A 443 -18.52 17.13 -19.54
CA ASP A 443 -17.28 17.89 -19.51
C ASP A 443 -16.43 17.58 -20.76
N THR A 444 -15.55 18.52 -21.09
CA THR A 444 -14.46 18.29 -22.05
C THR A 444 -13.17 18.14 -21.27
N VAL A 445 -12.49 17.02 -21.51
CA VAL A 445 -11.27 16.62 -20.82
C VAL A 445 -10.21 16.31 -21.86
N ASP A 446 -8.98 16.81 -21.66
CA ASP A 446 -7.87 16.52 -22.56
C ASP A 446 -7.30 15.13 -22.26
N ILE A 447 -7.45 14.20 -23.20
CA ILE A 447 -6.68 12.95 -23.21
C ILE A 447 -5.28 13.30 -23.73
N THR A 448 -4.23 12.99 -22.98
CA THR A 448 -2.85 13.35 -23.35
C THR A 448 -1.94 12.13 -23.41
N TRP A 449 -0.95 12.17 -24.29
CA TRP A 449 0.06 11.13 -24.42
C TRP A 449 1.39 11.69 -24.91
N ASN A 450 2.46 10.99 -24.57
CA ASN A 450 3.78 11.17 -25.17
C ASN A 450 3.92 10.27 -26.40
N ASN A 451 4.72 10.74 -27.34
CA ASN A 451 5.11 10.00 -28.53
C ASN A 451 6.63 9.97 -28.62
N PHE A 452 7.19 8.78 -28.81
CA PHE A 452 8.61 8.55 -29.02
C PHE A 452 8.84 7.94 -30.41
N GLY A 453 9.91 8.35 -31.11
CA GLY A 453 10.38 7.65 -32.31
C GLY A 453 9.99 8.23 -33.68
N ASN A 454 9.31 9.40 -33.72
CA ASN A 454 8.70 10.13 -34.87
C ASN A 454 7.16 9.95 -34.85
N PRO A 455 6.33 11.00 -34.89
CA PRO A 455 4.88 10.80 -34.83
C PRO A 455 4.36 10.05 -36.06
N ALA A 456 3.59 8.98 -35.81
CA ALA A 456 2.83 8.35 -36.86
C ALA A 456 1.71 9.30 -37.31
N THR A 457 0.98 8.94 -38.37
CA THR A 457 -0.03 9.85 -38.94
C THR A 457 -1.26 10.03 -38.04
N LYS A 458 -1.59 9.03 -37.21
CA LYS A 458 -2.87 9.01 -36.51
C LYS A 458 -2.91 8.10 -35.28
N VAL A 459 -3.79 8.44 -34.35
CA VAL A 459 -4.12 7.69 -33.13
C VAL A 459 -5.63 7.44 -33.08
N ASP A 460 -6.03 6.20 -32.81
CA ASP A 460 -7.39 5.86 -32.39
C ASP A 460 -7.44 5.79 -30.87
N ILE A 461 -8.53 6.28 -30.28
CA ILE A 461 -8.77 6.32 -28.84
C ILE A 461 -10.04 5.51 -28.56
N ASP A 462 -9.94 4.51 -27.68
CA ASP A 462 -11.09 3.72 -27.25
C ASP A 462 -11.31 3.83 -25.74
N LEU A 463 -12.56 3.76 -25.32
CA LEU A 463 -13.01 3.71 -23.92
C LEU A 463 -13.56 2.32 -23.60
N SER A 464 -13.17 1.79 -22.46
CA SER A 464 -13.83 0.69 -21.78
C SER A 464 -14.55 1.20 -20.54
N THR A 465 -15.75 0.70 -20.29
CA THR A 465 -16.52 0.95 -19.06
C THR A 465 -16.72 -0.33 -18.24
N ASP A 466 -16.00 -1.41 -18.57
CA ASP A 466 -16.10 -2.73 -17.95
C ASP A 466 -14.72 -3.28 -17.53
N GLY A 467 -13.78 -2.37 -17.23
CA GLY A 467 -12.46 -2.73 -16.75
C GLY A 467 -11.55 -3.32 -17.82
N GLY A 468 -11.69 -2.90 -19.08
CA GLY A 468 -10.81 -3.28 -20.19
C GLY A 468 -11.24 -4.56 -20.92
N ARG A 469 -12.43 -5.10 -20.62
CA ARG A 469 -12.93 -6.35 -21.25
C ARG A 469 -13.52 -6.08 -22.63
N THR A 470 -14.24 -4.98 -22.78
CA THR A 470 -14.76 -4.50 -24.07
C THR A 470 -14.40 -3.02 -24.28
N TRP A 471 -14.29 -2.63 -25.55
CA TRP A 471 -13.79 -1.33 -25.97
C TRP A 471 -14.72 -0.69 -26.99
N GLN A 472 -15.04 0.59 -26.80
CA GLN A 472 -15.87 1.40 -27.68
C GLN A 472 -15.06 2.60 -28.19
N PRO A 473 -15.20 2.98 -29.47
CA PRO A 473 -14.44 4.10 -30.02
C PRO A 473 -14.85 5.43 -29.38
N VAL A 474 -13.87 6.18 -28.90
CA VAL A 474 -14.02 7.60 -28.49
C VAL A 474 -13.74 8.51 -29.67
N ALA A 475 -12.62 8.27 -30.36
CA ALA A 475 -12.19 9.02 -31.52
C ALA A 475 -11.32 8.14 -32.42
N GLY A 476 -11.38 8.38 -33.73
CA GLY A 476 -10.57 7.67 -34.71
C GLY A 476 -9.82 8.62 -35.61
N ASN A 477 -8.66 8.20 -36.09
CA ASN A 477 -7.78 8.97 -36.95
C ASN A 477 -7.39 10.36 -36.38
N VAL A 478 -7.21 10.48 -35.06
CA VAL A 478 -6.79 11.73 -34.41
C VAL A 478 -5.33 12.03 -34.77
N PRO A 479 -4.96 13.29 -35.11
CA PRO A 479 -3.56 13.64 -35.33
C PRO A 479 -2.69 13.29 -34.11
N ASP A 480 -1.53 12.70 -34.35
CA ASP A 480 -0.61 12.29 -33.29
C ASP A 480 0.25 13.47 -32.79
N ASN A 481 -0.41 14.42 -32.13
CA ASN A 481 0.21 15.64 -31.58
C ASN A 481 0.25 15.67 -30.05
N GLY A 482 -0.05 14.55 -29.40
CA GLY A 482 0.03 14.35 -27.95
C GLY A 482 -1.22 14.76 -27.15
N THR A 483 -2.30 15.20 -27.79
CA THR A 483 -3.53 15.59 -27.08
C THR A 483 -4.80 15.43 -27.91
N TYR A 484 -5.92 15.14 -27.23
CA TYR A 484 -7.26 15.13 -27.79
C TYR A 484 -8.28 15.64 -26.76
N ALA A 485 -8.99 16.71 -27.12
CA ALA A 485 -10.08 17.25 -26.31
C ALA A 485 -11.32 16.34 -26.41
N TRP A 486 -11.50 15.45 -25.44
CA TRP A 486 -12.60 14.50 -25.37
C TRP A 486 -13.82 15.10 -24.66
N PHE A 487 -14.88 15.35 -25.41
CA PHE A 487 -16.20 15.60 -24.83
C PHE A 487 -16.87 14.29 -24.41
N ILE A 488 -17.16 14.13 -23.12
CA ILE A 488 -17.74 12.91 -22.57
C ILE A 488 -19.28 12.95 -22.75
N PRO A 489 -19.88 12.12 -23.62
CA PRO A 489 -21.32 12.21 -23.89
C PRO A 489 -22.19 11.78 -22.71
N LEU A 490 -23.38 12.37 -22.59
CA LEU A 490 -24.40 11.99 -21.58
C LEU A 490 -24.87 10.52 -21.67
N SER A 491 -24.60 9.84 -22.78
CA SER A 491 -24.92 8.42 -22.98
C SER A 491 -23.96 7.48 -22.24
N VAL A 492 -22.75 7.94 -21.90
CA VAL A 492 -21.79 7.16 -21.11
C VAL A 492 -22.36 6.96 -19.70
N GLN A 493 -22.38 5.72 -19.23
CA GLN A 493 -22.89 5.38 -17.91
C GLN A 493 -21.82 5.60 -16.83
N SER A 494 -22.25 5.85 -15.59
CA SER A 494 -21.33 5.91 -14.46
C SER A 494 -20.63 4.55 -14.30
N CYS A 495 -19.31 4.57 -14.11
CA CYS A 495 -18.53 3.36 -13.87
C CYS A 495 -17.25 3.67 -13.10
N ASP A 496 -16.87 2.75 -12.21
CA ASP A 496 -15.65 2.85 -11.39
C ASP A 496 -14.46 2.08 -12.00
N SER A 497 -14.66 1.52 -13.19
CA SER A 497 -13.67 0.71 -13.90
C SER A 497 -13.50 1.19 -15.34
N ALA A 498 -13.46 2.52 -15.52
CA ALA A 498 -13.23 3.11 -16.83
C ALA A 498 -11.74 3.03 -17.20
N ARG A 499 -11.47 2.75 -18.48
CA ARG A 499 -10.12 2.66 -19.05
C ARG A 499 -10.10 3.23 -20.45
N LEU A 500 -8.97 3.81 -20.84
CA LEU A 500 -8.66 4.24 -22.19
C LEU A 500 -7.52 3.42 -22.75
N ARG A 501 -7.55 3.22 -24.06
CA ARG A 501 -6.40 2.79 -24.83
C ARG A 501 -6.24 3.61 -26.09
N LEU A 502 -5.00 3.73 -26.51
CA LEU A 502 -4.53 4.43 -27.69
C LEU A 502 -3.96 3.40 -28.66
N ARG A 503 -4.25 3.57 -29.94
CA ARG A 503 -3.73 2.72 -31.03
C ARG A 503 -3.18 3.60 -32.13
N GLN A 504 -1.88 3.56 -32.34
CA GLN A 504 -1.17 4.39 -33.29
C GLN A 504 -1.01 3.70 -34.64
N TYR A 505 -1.23 4.42 -35.74
CA TYR A 505 -1.09 3.86 -37.07
C TYR A 505 -0.24 4.72 -38.02
N GLN A 506 0.59 4.03 -38.80
CA GLN A 506 1.19 4.54 -40.01
C GLN A 506 0.48 3.89 -41.22
N GLY A 507 -0.35 4.68 -41.92
CA GLY A 507 -1.25 4.13 -42.94
C GLY A 507 -2.29 3.19 -42.32
N SER A 508 -2.25 1.90 -42.67
CA SER A 508 -3.10 0.84 -42.11
C SER A 508 -2.39 -0.06 -41.09
N THR A 509 -1.08 0.15 -40.88
CA THR A 509 -0.27 -0.68 -39.98
C THR A 509 -0.33 -0.10 -38.58
N LEU A 510 -0.66 -0.94 -37.59
CA LEU A 510 -0.61 -0.60 -36.18
C LEU A 510 0.86 -0.61 -35.73
N THR A 511 1.38 0.55 -35.36
CA THR A 511 2.80 0.75 -35.03
C THR A 511 3.04 0.74 -33.53
N SER A 512 2.09 1.25 -32.74
CA SER A 512 2.19 1.28 -31.27
C SER A 512 0.80 1.27 -30.63
N GLY A 513 0.73 0.93 -29.34
CA GLY A 513 -0.45 1.17 -28.52
C GLY A 513 -0.06 1.39 -27.06
N ASP A 514 -0.96 2.01 -26.32
CA ASP A 514 -0.83 2.10 -24.86
C ASP A 514 -2.21 2.23 -24.21
N GLY A 515 -2.32 1.88 -22.93
CA GLY A 515 -3.55 2.03 -22.19
C GLY A 515 -3.27 2.42 -20.76
N ASN A 516 -4.18 3.21 -20.19
CA ASN A 516 -3.97 3.66 -18.82
C ASN A 516 -4.00 2.45 -17.88
N ARG A 517 -3.04 2.40 -16.95
CA ARG A 517 -2.79 1.19 -16.15
C ARG A 517 -3.91 0.92 -15.15
N GLY A 518 -4.38 1.96 -14.47
CA GLY A 518 -5.43 1.87 -13.47
C GLY A 518 -6.83 2.06 -14.03
N CYS A 519 -7.83 1.91 -13.17
CA CYS A 519 -9.17 2.40 -13.48
C CYS A 519 -9.27 3.89 -13.13
N PHE A 520 -9.96 4.67 -13.95
CA PHE A 520 -10.52 5.97 -13.56
C PHE A 520 -12.04 5.84 -13.43
N HIS A 521 -12.67 6.85 -12.86
CA HIS A 521 -14.10 6.87 -12.59
C HIS A 521 -14.80 7.82 -13.56
N ILE A 522 -15.94 7.41 -14.10
CA ILE A 522 -16.85 8.29 -14.81
C ILE A 522 -18.12 8.44 -13.97
N THR A 523 -18.55 9.68 -13.73
CA THR A 523 -19.76 9.99 -12.96
C THR A 523 -20.75 10.83 -13.76
N ARG A 524 -22.04 10.62 -13.47
CA ARG A 524 -23.15 11.37 -14.05
C ARG A 524 -23.74 12.35 -13.06
N GLU A 525 -23.80 11.97 -11.79
CA GLU A 525 -24.13 12.84 -10.68
C GLU A 525 -23.05 13.93 -10.54
N PRO A 526 -23.38 15.15 -10.09
CA PRO A 526 -22.40 16.22 -10.04
C PRO A 526 -21.26 15.93 -9.07
N MET A 527 -20.05 16.28 -9.45
CA MET A 527 -18.95 16.45 -8.51
C MET A 527 -19.33 17.44 -7.39
N PRO A 528 -18.67 17.38 -6.21
CA PRO A 528 -18.87 18.39 -5.18
C PRO A 528 -18.53 19.78 -5.73
N PRO A 529 -19.38 20.79 -5.49
CA PRO A 529 -19.09 22.15 -5.94
C PRO A 529 -17.93 22.74 -5.14
N ASP A 530 -17.18 23.67 -5.75
CA ASP A 530 -16.13 24.40 -5.05
C ASP A 530 -16.71 25.29 -3.96
N PHE A 531 -16.06 25.31 -2.79
CA PHE A 531 -16.53 26.10 -1.65
C PHE A 531 -15.96 27.52 -1.74
N LEU A 532 -16.81 28.52 -1.54
CA LEU A 532 -16.44 29.93 -1.63
C LEU A 532 -16.37 30.60 -0.25
N ALA A 533 -17.35 30.34 0.61
CA ALA A 533 -17.42 30.95 1.93
C ALA A 533 -18.21 30.12 2.94
N PRO A 534 -17.85 30.17 4.24
CA PRO A 534 -16.62 30.75 4.78
C PRO A 534 -15.40 29.87 4.43
N PRO A 535 -14.23 30.46 4.10
CA PRO A 535 -13.00 29.72 3.83
C PRO A 535 -12.61 28.74 4.96
N ASN A 536 -11.96 27.64 4.60
CA ASN A 536 -11.52 26.66 5.58
C ASN A 536 -10.58 27.28 6.62
N GLY A 537 -10.91 27.13 7.90
CA GLY A 537 -10.19 27.71 9.03
C GLY A 537 -10.54 29.15 9.38
N MET A 538 -11.48 29.80 8.67
CA MET A 538 -11.83 31.21 8.91
C MET A 538 -12.36 31.42 10.33
N GLN A 539 -11.97 32.55 10.95
CA GLN A 539 -12.59 33.03 12.19
C GLN A 539 -13.71 34.01 11.87
N ILE A 540 -14.91 33.75 12.36
CA ILE A 540 -16.13 34.53 12.11
C ILE A 540 -16.58 35.15 13.43
N PHE A 541 -16.81 36.46 13.40
CA PHE A 541 -17.08 37.25 14.61
C PHE A 541 -18.53 37.73 14.72
N GLU A 542 -19.26 37.75 13.61
CA GLU A 542 -20.61 38.28 13.51
C GLU A 542 -21.47 37.30 12.68
N PRO A 543 -22.47 36.65 13.27
CA PRO A 543 -23.50 35.92 12.51
C PRO A 543 -24.56 36.91 11.96
N PRO A 544 -25.38 36.53 10.95
CA PRO A 544 -25.59 35.18 10.42
C PRO A 544 -24.46 34.71 9.50
N ILE A 545 -24.18 33.41 9.54
CA ILE A 545 -23.16 32.76 8.71
C ILE A 545 -23.80 32.30 7.41
N VAL A 546 -23.23 32.71 6.27
CA VAL A 546 -23.72 32.30 4.95
C VAL A 546 -22.72 31.34 4.32
N LEU A 547 -23.15 30.10 4.09
CA LEU A 547 -22.41 29.12 3.31
C LEU A 547 -22.61 29.43 1.83
N ARG A 548 -21.55 29.38 1.04
CA ARG A 548 -21.58 29.65 -0.41
C ARG A 548 -20.70 28.67 -1.16
N VAL A 549 -21.21 28.21 -2.30
CA VAL A 549 -20.48 27.37 -3.24
C VAL A 549 -20.49 28.01 -4.63
N ASP A 550 -19.55 27.62 -5.48
CA ASP A 550 -19.49 28.08 -6.86
C ASP A 550 -20.42 27.22 -7.74
N SER A 551 -21.54 27.79 -8.19
CA SER A 551 -22.45 27.11 -9.12
C SER A 551 -21.89 26.96 -10.53
N GLY A 552 -20.83 27.69 -10.90
CA GLY A 552 -20.16 27.55 -12.19
C GLY A 552 -19.16 26.40 -12.24
N SER A 553 -18.75 25.87 -11.07
CA SER A 553 -17.78 24.78 -10.97
C SER A 553 -18.36 23.41 -11.35
N VAL A 554 -19.70 23.26 -11.38
CA VAL A 554 -20.38 21.99 -11.60
C VAL A 554 -21.70 22.18 -12.34
N SER A 555 -22.10 21.21 -13.17
CA SER A 555 -23.42 21.18 -13.79
C SER A 555 -24.47 20.69 -12.79
N ALA A 556 -25.15 21.63 -12.11
CA ALA A 556 -26.08 21.34 -11.02
C ALA A 556 -27.38 22.17 -11.09
N ASP A 557 -28.49 21.59 -10.65
CA ASP A 557 -29.79 22.25 -10.49
C ASP A 557 -30.13 22.61 -9.03
N SER A 558 -29.49 21.93 -8.06
CA SER A 558 -29.73 22.14 -6.64
C SER A 558 -28.56 21.65 -5.77
N PHE A 559 -28.56 22.08 -4.50
CA PHE A 559 -27.47 21.93 -3.54
C PHE A 559 -28.02 21.46 -2.18
N ASP A 560 -27.28 20.65 -1.44
CA ASP A 560 -27.63 20.17 -0.08
C ASP A 560 -26.49 20.54 0.88
N PHE A 561 -26.68 21.65 1.59
CA PHE A 561 -25.72 22.15 2.58
C PHE A 561 -25.88 21.40 3.90
N ARG A 562 -24.77 21.01 4.53
CA ARG A 562 -24.77 20.35 5.84
C ARG A 562 -23.79 21.03 6.79
N MET A 563 -24.25 21.29 8.01
CA MET A 563 -23.41 21.72 9.13
C MET A 563 -23.20 20.56 10.09
N VAL A 564 -21.97 20.37 10.54
CA VAL A 564 -21.52 19.28 11.40
C VAL A 564 -20.85 19.83 12.65
N PHE A 565 -21.25 19.31 13.81
CA PHE A 565 -20.64 19.61 15.11
C PHE A 565 -20.54 18.33 15.94
N GLY A 566 -19.36 18.05 16.51
CA GLY A 566 -19.15 16.84 17.32
C GLY A 566 -19.26 15.51 16.57
N GLY A 567 -19.34 15.54 15.23
CA GLY A 567 -19.60 14.37 14.38
C GLY A 567 -21.05 14.30 13.86
N ASP A 568 -21.97 15.03 14.50
CA ASP A 568 -23.38 15.03 14.15
C ASP A 568 -23.70 16.13 13.13
N THR A 569 -24.59 15.83 12.18
CA THR A 569 -25.17 16.86 11.30
C THR A 569 -26.22 17.64 12.09
N ILE A 570 -25.92 18.90 12.40
CA ILE A 570 -26.77 19.79 13.20
C ILE A 570 -27.66 20.72 12.35
N TRP A 571 -27.36 20.83 11.05
CA TRP A 571 -28.19 21.55 10.08
C TRP A 571 -28.09 20.88 8.71
N ARG A 572 -29.21 20.85 7.98
CA ARG A 572 -29.28 20.36 6.62
C ARG A 572 -30.26 21.20 5.82
N GLU A 573 -29.84 21.70 4.66
CA GLU A 573 -30.66 22.55 3.81
C GLU A 573 -30.47 22.21 2.32
N PRO A 574 -31.41 21.44 1.73
CA PRO A 574 -31.57 21.34 0.29
C PRO A 574 -32.14 22.65 -0.29
N THR A 575 -31.53 23.18 -1.33
CA THR A 575 -31.89 24.45 -1.95
C THR A 575 -31.48 24.51 -3.42
N VAL A 576 -32.20 25.28 -4.24
CA VAL A 576 -31.83 25.56 -5.64
C VAL A 576 -30.85 26.73 -5.78
N VAL A 577 -30.56 27.42 -4.67
CA VAL A 577 -29.66 28.59 -4.64
C VAL A 577 -28.30 28.14 -4.12
N PRO A 578 -27.16 28.59 -4.71
CA PRO A 578 -25.82 28.16 -4.28
C PRO A 578 -25.35 28.83 -2.97
N ARG A 579 -26.28 29.06 -2.04
CA ARG A 579 -26.00 29.60 -0.70
C ARG A 579 -27.05 29.13 0.31
N CYS A 580 -26.62 29.01 1.56
CA CYS A 580 -27.45 28.69 2.71
C CYS A 580 -27.13 29.68 3.85
N SER A 581 -28.16 30.33 4.41
CA SER A 581 -27.99 31.28 5.53
C SER A 581 -28.36 30.60 6.83
N LEU A 582 -27.42 30.56 7.76
CA LEU A 582 -27.56 29.79 9.00
C LEU A 582 -27.99 30.69 10.15
N PRO A 583 -29.01 30.29 10.93
CA PRO A 583 -29.47 31.07 12.07
C PRO A 583 -28.42 31.12 13.19
N ASP A 584 -28.28 32.28 13.81
CA ASP A 584 -27.32 32.57 14.89
C ASP A 584 -27.47 31.61 16.08
N THR A 585 -28.68 31.08 16.30
CA THR A 585 -29.01 30.14 17.37
C THR A 585 -28.31 28.78 17.23
N LEU A 586 -27.74 28.45 16.07
CA LEU A 586 -26.95 27.23 15.87
C LEU A 586 -25.57 27.31 16.53
N PHE A 587 -25.07 28.51 16.80
CA PHE A 587 -23.66 28.71 17.13
C PHE A 587 -23.43 29.04 18.60
N THR A 588 -22.40 28.42 19.17
CA THR A 588 -21.84 28.73 20.47
C THR A 588 -20.46 29.36 20.24
N TYR A 589 -20.22 30.53 20.84
CA TYR A 589 -18.94 31.20 20.76
C TYR A 589 -17.79 30.33 21.33
N GLY A 590 -16.63 30.42 20.69
CA GLY A 590 -15.43 29.66 21.07
C GLY A 590 -15.41 28.21 20.56
N ARG A 591 -16.29 27.86 19.61
CA ARG A 591 -16.39 26.50 19.03
C ARG A 591 -16.04 26.46 17.55
N SER A 592 -15.58 25.28 17.10
CA SER A 592 -15.42 24.94 15.68
C SER A 592 -16.63 24.24 15.14
N TYR A 593 -16.99 24.61 13.92
CA TYR A 593 -18.01 23.96 13.12
C TYR A 593 -17.40 23.51 11.81
N LYS A 594 -17.92 22.43 11.25
CA LYS A 594 -17.58 21.96 9.91
C LYS A 594 -18.79 22.05 9.02
N TRP A 595 -18.62 22.40 7.76
CA TRP A 595 -19.70 22.38 6.79
C TRP A 595 -19.26 21.69 5.51
N THR A 596 -20.23 21.15 4.78
CA THR A 596 -20.04 20.52 3.48
C THR A 596 -21.26 20.78 2.61
N CYS A 597 -21.12 20.57 1.32
CA CYS A 597 -22.17 20.68 0.33
C CYS A 597 -22.03 19.55 -0.68
N ARG A 598 -23.15 19.11 -1.24
CA ARG A 598 -23.22 18.32 -2.47
C ARG A 598 -24.18 18.98 -3.45
N ALA A 599 -24.02 18.66 -4.72
CA ALA A 599 -24.89 19.13 -5.79
C ALA A 599 -25.79 18.00 -6.33
N HIS A 600 -26.84 18.38 -7.05
CA HIS A 600 -27.79 17.49 -7.71
C HIS A 600 -27.98 17.93 -9.17
N ASN A 601 -28.20 16.96 -10.06
CA ASN A 601 -28.63 17.19 -11.42
C ASN A 601 -29.68 16.13 -11.84
N GLN A 602 -30.00 16.05 -13.13
CA GLN A 602 -30.94 15.07 -13.68
C GLN A 602 -30.64 13.59 -13.36
N PHE A 603 -29.42 13.25 -12.94
CA PHE A 603 -29.01 11.90 -12.57
C PHE A 603 -29.08 11.64 -11.07
N GLY A 604 -29.29 12.67 -10.24
CA GLY A 604 -29.45 12.56 -8.80
C GLY A 604 -28.43 13.36 -8.01
N TRP A 605 -28.32 13.03 -6.72
CA TRP A 605 -27.42 13.70 -5.78
C TRP A 605 -26.00 13.15 -5.88
N GLY A 606 -25.04 14.03 -6.11
CA GLY A 606 -23.61 13.73 -6.05
C GLY A 606 -23.10 13.46 -4.63
N ARG A 607 -21.81 13.17 -4.54
CA ARG A 607 -21.12 12.96 -3.26
C ARG A 607 -20.96 14.27 -2.48
N LEU A 608 -20.83 14.17 -1.15
CA LEU A 608 -20.49 15.33 -0.31
C LEU A 608 -19.04 15.74 -0.54
N GLY A 609 -18.80 17.05 -0.63
CA GLY A 609 -17.46 17.61 -0.69
C GLY A 609 -16.70 17.47 0.63
N THR A 610 -15.38 17.62 0.55
CA THR A 610 -14.51 17.66 1.73
C THR A 610 -14.95 18.78 2.66
N SER A 611 -15.19 18.46 3.94
CA SER A 611 -15.73 19.45 4.87
C SER A 611 -14.75 20.59 5.14
N TRP A 612 -15.21 21.83 5.04
CA TRP A 612 -14.49 23.01 5.50
C TRP A 612 -14.86 23.34 6.94
N SER A 613 -13.93 23.92 7.67
CA SER A 613 -14.14 24.33 9.06
C SER A 613 -14.14 25.84 9.21
N PHE A 614 -14.81 26.36 10.23
CA PHE A 614 -14.65 27.74 10.68
C PHE A 614 -14.84 27.85 12.19
N TRP A 615 -14.38 28.97 12.74
CA TRP A 615 -14.39 29.25 14.17
C TRP A 615 -15.28 30.43 14.51
N VAL A 616 -16.33 30.19 15.30
CA VAL A 616 -17.21 31.28 15.76
C VAL A 616 -16.59 31.90 17.00
N ARG A 617 -16.18 33.17 16.88
CA ARG A 617 -15.45 33.91 17.92
C ARG A 617 -16.25 35.12 18.37
N PHE A 618 -16.01 35.51 19.61
CA PHE A 618 -16.52 36.76 20.15
C PHE A 618 -15.51 37.89 19.82
N ARG A 619 -15.98 39.02 19.28
CA ARG A 619 -15.17 40.25 19.23
C ARG A 619 -15.08 40.83 20.64
N ALA A 620 -13.95 40.62 21.31
CA ALA A 620 -13.62 41.39 22.50
C ALA A 620 -13.20 42.80 22.06
N GLY A 621 -14.17 43.69 21.83
CA GLY A 621 -13.91 45.08 21.44
C GLY A 621 -14.87 45.59 20.37
N LEU A 622 -16.11 45.84 20.75
CA LEU A 622 -16.86 46.98 20.21
C LEU A 622 -16.73 48.07 21.27
N GLU A 623 -15.86 49.06 21.00
CA GLU A 623 -16.02 50.38 21.58
C GLU A 623 -17.40 50.89 21.12
N GLU A 624 -18.31 51.13 22.06
CA GLU A 624 -19.44 52.01 21.79
C GLU A 624 -18.86 53.38 21.42
N ASN A 625 -19.30 53.89 20.26
CA ASN A 625 -18.92 55.19 19.72
C ASN A 625 -18.91 56.29 20.81
N GLY A 626 -17.76 56.96 20.91
CA GLY A 626 -17.60 58.38 21.21
C GLY A 626 -18.59 59.02 22.17
N ALA A 627 -18.34 58.90 23.47
CA ALA A 627 -18.63 59.96 24.42
C ALA A 627 -17.37 60.23 25.25
N THR A 628 -16.74 61.35 24.93
CA THR A 628 -15.88 62.21 25.75
C THR A 628 -15.53 61.77 27.18
N HIS A 629 -14.24 61.87 27.49
CA HIS A 629 -13.61 61.80 28.82
C HIS A 629 -14.48 62.17 30.03
N SER A 630 -14.17 61.47 31.15
CA SER A 630 -14.53 61.70 32.59
C SER A 630 -15.59 60.73 33.13
N ASN A 631 -15.40 59.91 34.17
CA ASN A 631 -14.49 59.87 35.31
C ASN A 631 -14.24 58.41 35.71
N TYR A 632 -13.00 57.93 35.79
CA TYR A 632 -12.72 56.62 36.37
C TYR A 632 -13.07 56.61 37.87
N ALA A 633 -13.92 55.67 38.32
CA ALA A 633 -14.23 55.50 39.73
C ALA A 633 -13.00 55.00 40.53
N PHE A 634 -12.21 54.06 39.98
CA PHE A 634 -10.85 53.79 40.44
C PHE A 634 -9.98 53.13 39.36
N LEU A 635 -8.66 53.26 39.51
CA LEU A 635 -7.62 52.64 38.67
C LEU A 635 -6.61 51.89 39.55
N VAL A 636 -6.04 50.82 39.02
CA VAL A 636 -4.87 50.13 39.60
C VAL A 636 -3.61 50.57 38.86
N PRO A 637 -2.94 51.68 39.23
CA PRO A 637 -1.60 51.97 38.72
C PRO A 637 -0.60 50.99 39.32
N GLY A 638 0.36 50.54 38.51
CA GLY A 638 1.32 49.48 38.85
C GLY A 638 2.15 49.68 40.13
N ILE A 639 2.86 48.60 40.47
CA ILE A 639 3.66 48.36 41.70
C ILE A 639 4.47 49.59 42.13
N ASN A 640 4.30 50.03 43.39
CA ASN A 640 5.18 51.05 43.97
C ASN A 640 6.49 50.41 44.44
N ARG A 641 7.52 50.44 43.58
CA ARG A 641 8.81 49.74 43.77
C ARG A 641 9.57 50.15 45.04
N LEU A 642 9.28 51.30 45.64
CA LEU A 642 9.94 51.77 46.87
C LEU A 642 9.25 51.31 48.17
N ALA A 643 8.00 50.84 48.11
CA ALA A 643 7.20 50.48 49.30
C ALA A 643 6.72 49.01 49.32
N GLY A 644 6.98 48.24 48.26
CA GLY A 644 6.71 46.79 48.24
C GLY A 644 5.23 46.38 48.24
N GLY A 645 4.38 47.08 47.46
CA GLY A 645 2.94 46.77 47.38
C GLY A 645 2.20 47.43 46.20
N VAL A 646 0.87 47.25 46.16
CA VAL A 646 -0.04 47.69 45.10
C VAL A 646 -0.73 49.00 45.50
N MET A 647 -0.77 49.97 44.59
CA MET A 647 -1.45 51.24 44.81
C MET A 647 -2.73 51.33 43.98
N PHE A 648 -3.82 51.74 44.59
CA PHE A 648 -5.10 52.03 43.94
C PHE A 648 -5.34 53.53 43.94
N LYS A 649 -5.74 54.09 42.79
CA LYS A 649 -6.12 55.51 42.65
C LYS A 649 -7.63 55.61 42.51
N LEU A 650 -8.29 56.21 43.49
CA LEU A 650 -9.73 56.42 43.52
C LEU A 650 -10.10 57.78 42.91
N GLY A 651 -11.17 57.80 42.12
CA GLY A 651 -11.86 59.02 41.70
C GLY A 651 -12.55 59.71 42.87
N GLN A 652 -12.91 61.00 42.76
CA GLN A 652 -13.50 61.75 43.87
C GLN A 652 -14.79 61.11 44.42
N ASN A 653 -15.63 60.54 43.54
CA ASN A 653 -16.91 59.93 43.88
C ASN A 653 -16.79 58.50 44.49
N ALA A 654 -15.57 57.96 44.59
CA ALA A 654 -15.29 56.63 45.13
C ALA A 654 -14.71 56.65 46.55
N ARG A 655 -14.47 57.84 47.13
CA ARG A 655 -13.91 57.98 48.47
C ARG A 655 -14.97 57.69 49.53
N GLY A 656 -14.62 56.90 50.55
CA GLY A 656 -15.57 56.43 51.56
C GLY A 656 -16.37 55.17 51.17
N SER A 657 -16.20 54.66 49.95
CA SER A 657 -16.77 53.36 49.52
C SER A 657 -15.91 52.18 50.00
N GLY A 658 -16.46 50.98 50.17
CA GLY A 658 -15.67 49.82 50.59
C GLY A 658 -14.81 49.27 49.44
N LEU A 659 -13.48 49.31 49.54
CA LEU A 659 -12.59 48.66 48.58
C LEU A 659 -12.10 47.32 49.16
N VAL A 660 -12.46 46.22 48.51
CA VAL A 660 -12.21 44.87 49.03
C VAL A 660 -11.46 44.05 47.99
N ILE A 661 -10.41 43.35 48.41
CA ILE A 661 -9.64 42.45 47.56
C ILE A 661 -10.07 41.01 47.82
N TYR A 662 -10.24 40.26 46.74
CA TYR A 662 -10.59 38.84 46.73
C TYR A 662 -9.53 38.03 45.97
N ASN A 663 -9.29 36.80 46.39
CA ASN A 663 -8.47 35.87 45.62
C ASN A 663 -9.28 35.23 44.47
N ALA A 664 -8.61 34.46 43.60
CA ALA A 664 -9.26 33.79 42.48
C ALA A 664 -10.37 32.79 42.85
N LEU A 665 -10.40 32.33 44.11
CA LEU A 665 -11.44 31.45 44.64
C LEU A 665 -12.65 32.22 45.21
N GLY A 666 -12.62 33.55 45.18
CA GLY A 666 -13.70 34.41 45.68
C GLY A 666 -13.64 34.69 47.18
N ASN A 667 -12.58 34.27 47.87
CA ASN A 667 -12.41 34.55 49.30
C ASN A 667 -11.91 35.97 49.51
N ARG A 668 -12.46 36.67 50.52
CA ARG A 668 -12.04 38.02 50.89
C ARG A 668 -10.64 37.98 51.52
N VAL A 669 -9.71 38.72 50.93
CA VAL A 669 -8.31 38.83 51.35
C VAL A 669 -8.14 39.97 52.34
N VAL A 670 -8.58 41.17 51.97
CA VAL A 670 -8.47 42.37 52.82
C VAL A 670 -9.51 43.42 52.43
N SER A 671 -9.96 44.21 53.39
CA SER A 671 -10.73 45.43 53.13
C SER A 671 -9.86 46.66 53.40
N LEU A 672 -9.80 47.58 52.43
CA LEU A 672 -8.93 48.75 52.48
C LEU A 672 -9.75 50.02 52.71
N ASN A 673 -9.21 50.95 53.50
CA ASN A 673 -9.81 52.24 53.74
C ASN A 673 -9.61 53.17 52.52
N THR A 674 -10.69 53.82 52.09
CA THR A 674 -10.77 54.60 50.85
C THR A 674 -10.95 56.10 51.07
N HIS A 675 -10.74 56.64 52.27
CA HIS A 675 -10.88 58.08 52.51
C HIS A 675 -9.88 58.90 51.68
N ASN A 676 -8.73 58.32 51.35
CA ASN A 676 -7.70 58.97 50.56
C ASN A 676 -7.80 58.61 49.06
N LYS A 677 -7.36 59.54 48.20
CA LYS A 677 -7.29 59.33 46.75
C LYS A 677 -6.41 58.13 46.37
N ASN A 678 -5.31 57.93 47.10
CA ASN A 678 -4.39 56.84 46.86
C ASN A 678 -4.51 55.86 48.02
N VAL A 679 -4.89 54.62 47.72
CA VAL A 679 -5.03 53.54 48.70
C VAL A 679 -3.92 52.54 48.45
N PHE A 680 -3.09 52.28 49.45
CA PHE A 680 -1.96 51.36 49.33
C PHE A 680 -2.28 50.03 50.02
N TRP A 681 -1.94 48.94 49.35
CA TRP A 681 -1.98 47.60 49.91
C TRP A 681 -0.59 46.97 49.88
N ASN A 682 -0.14 46.51 51.04
CA ASN A 682 1.19 45.94 51.25
C ASN A 682 1.30 44.44 50.91
N GLY A 683 0.30 43.86 50.22
CA GLY A 683 0.29 42.45 49.85
C GLY A 683 0.08 41.49 51.02
N ARG A 684 -0.57 41.95 52.11
CA ARG A 684 -0.94 41.12 53.26
C ARG A 684 -2.46 41.00 53.43
N ASP A 685 -2.93 39.86 53.93
CA ASP A 685 -4.33 39.67 54.27
C ASP A 685 -4.74 40.45 55.52
N GLN A 686 -6.03 40.39 55.87
CA GLN A 686 -6.59 41.10 57.04
C GLN A 686 -5.94 40.70 58.39
N ALA A 687 -5.36 39.50 58.48
CA ALA A 687 -4.66 39.00 59.67
C ALA A 687 -3.16 39.35 59.68
N GLY A 688 -2.67 40.00 58.62
CA GLY A 688 -1.29 40.48 58.51
C GLY A 688 -0.32 39.49 57.86
N TYR A 689 -0.78 38.36 57.32
CA TYR A 689 0.09 37.39 56.62
C TYR A 689 0.28 37.77 55.15
N ARG A 690 1.47 37.54 54.57
CA ARG A 690 1.71 37.81 53.15
C ARG A 690 0.88 36.87 52.27
N VAL A 691 0.28 37.42 51.22
CA VAL A 691 -0.46 36.63 50.23
C VAL A 691 0.46 36.14 49.11
N ARG A 692 0.08 35.05 48.45
CA ARG A 692 0.88 34.44 47.37
C ARG A 692 0.71 35.18 46.04
N ALA A 693 1.67 35.05 45.13
CA ALA A 693 1.48 35.44 43.73
C ALA A 693 0.26 34.71 43.12
N GLY A 694 -0.51 35.41 42.28
CA GLY A 694 -1.74 34.88 41.68
C GLY A 694 -2.69 35.95 41.15
N LEU A 695 -3.85 35.51 40.64
CA LEU A 695 -4.91 36.40 40.17
C LEU A 695 -5.77 36.89 41.34
N TYR A 696 -5.99 38.20 41.40
CA TYR A 696 -6.81 38.86 42.40
C TYR A 696 -7.86 39.75 41.76
N PHE A 697 -8.96 39.94 42.48
CA PHE A 697 -10.04 40.84 42.09
C PHE A 697 -10.17 41.92 43.15
N VAL A 698 -10.13 43.18 42.73
CA VAL A 698 -10.43 44.32 43.59
C VAL A 698 -11.83 44.79 43.26
N ARG A 699 -12.65 44.94 44.29
CA ARG A 699 -14.04 45.37 44.19
C ARG A 699 -14.25 46.63 45.01
N LEU A 700 -14.69 47.69 44.35
CA LEU A 700 -15.18 48.90 44.99
C LEU A 700 -16.70 48.78 45.12
N VAL A 701 -17.20 48.78 46.35
CA VAL A 701 -18.62 48.70 46.69
C VAL A 701 -19.05 50.03 47.30
N SER A 702 -19.94 50.72 46.59
CA SER A 702 -20.67 51.90 47.08
C SER A 702 -22.14 51.53 47.26
N GLU A 703 -22.93 52.39 47.91
CA GLU A 703 -24.37 52.16 48.13
C GLU A 703 -25.16 51.98 46.83
N THR A 704 -24.69 52.56 45.71
CA THR A 704 -25.43 52.58 44.45
C THR A 704 -24.78 51.75 43.34
N ARG A 705 -23.50 51.37 43.48
CA ARG A 705 -22.74 50.67 42.43
C ARG A 705 -21.66 49.77 43.00
N THR A 706 -21.49 48.61 42.37
CA THR A 706 -20.35 47.71 42.57
C THR A 706 -19.51 47.66 41.31
N LEU A 707 -18.21 47.94 41.42
CA LEU A 707 -17.25 47.87 40.32
C LEU A 707 -16.15 46.88 40.67
N THR A 708 -15.82 45.96 39.75
CA THR A 708 -14.79 44.94 39.96
C THR A 708 -13.74 45.04 38.87
N GLN A 709 -12.46 45.02 39.24
CA GLN A 709 -11.32 44.91 38.33
C GLN A 709 -10.45 43.73 38.72
N LYS A 710 -9.84 43.06 37.74
CA LYS A 710 -8.88 41.98 37.96
C LYS A 710 -7.45 42.49 37.82
N PHE A 711 -6.54 42.00 38.64
CA PHE A 711 -5.10 42.26 38.50
C PHE A 711 -4.30 41.02 38.92
N LEU A 712 -3.09 40.89 38.38
CA LEU A 712 -2.18 39.81 38.70
C LEU A 712 -1.13 40.32 39.70
N LEU A 713 -0.97 39.61 40.83
CA LEU A 713 0.15 39.81 41.73
C LEU A 713 1.23 38.79 41.35
N VAL A 714 2.40 39.27 40.97
CA VAL A 714 3.57 38.45 40.63
C VAL A 714 4.63 38.72 41.69
N GLU A 715 5.33 37.70 42.17
CA GLU A 715 6.47 37.89 43.08
C GLU A 715 7.68 38.51 42.37
#